data_AF-A0A8S2ALH9-F1
#
_entry.id   AF-A0A8S2ALH9-F1
#
_cell.length_a   1.000
_cell.length_b   1.000
_cell.length_c   1.000
_cell.angle_alpha   90.00
_cell.angle_beta   90.00
_cell.angle_gamma   90.00
#
_symmetry.space_group_name_H-M   'P 1'
#
loop_
_entity.id
_entity.type
_entity.pdbx_description
1 polymer ?
#
loop_
_entity_poly.entity_id
_entity_poly.type
_entity_poly.pdbx_seq_one_letter_code
_entity_poly.pdbx_strand_id
1 'polypeptide(L)'
;MSLSLPSSSAAAAAAAAASTSGSSSSPAAASSSSTTTSWFSGIVRGRGDKSGTAKLSKSSSMAGGGSGSGDYGGPIKGKNQFRGVLFKYGPKSIQVAFKTGEYKQQVIFIGGLTDGLLATDYLEPLAIALDKEKWSLVQLLMSSSYSGFGTSSLKQDAQEIDQLINYLINKENSEGVVLLGHSTGCQDIVYYMGTNAACSRAVRAAILQAPVSDREYKATLPETPAMIDLAANMIKEGREEELMPREADPCAPISAYRYHSLCAYMGDDDMFSSDLSDDQLKTRLGHMAHTPCQVIFSMGDEYVPDYVDKKALVNRLSKAMGGAEKVEIEHGNHSLSNRVHEAVQAIIGFVKREGPSVRTEMLRNMKSLNQLLQMPEKVVIPSPALSPLHQWRLSALTSLVFFLMVVVWSIDGCTIKSFIESWRFNAYSIRLTSHGDLTSNTTNPLDLNPTRVKFSWISVEQEQNFTANVLKNWLAPGGEKCREAKTVEISVPGIDGKDLVELTAGEIHEFRFQSLDDSGKRVCIGGDYFETDLSGENWKSRPPVKDLGNGTYSLSLQIHPDFAGDYNLTVVLLFRHFQGLKFSPARFAFNKKLRNFKLRFIKKPDVVLPELRRCDRSDFDRDVWSGRWIRLGKNDECEISNDGRYRCLPDGFRCRNPWCDGAVSDLESNGWVYSSHCSFKLFSGESAWDCLKNKWIFFWGDSNHVDSIRNLLNFILGHPEIGAVPRRFDLKYSNPKNSSETVRITSIFNGHWNETQNYQGLDSLKDDGFRELLKSYFTEETGVPDVMIVNSGLHDGVHWSNLRAFTKGAETAARFWRNVFDLVKARGLQHPEVVFRNTIATGGYARTLAFNPSKMEVYNGVFLEKMKGLGLVSSVIDNFDMTYPWHFDNRCNDGVHYGRAPAKMRWRDGEIGHQYFVDLMLVHVLLNAICVR
;
A
#
# COMPACT_ATOMS: atom_id res chain seq x y z
N MET A 1 -19.51 -60.78 47.47
CA MET A 1 -18.14 -60.22 47.54
C MET A 1 -18.18 -58.89 46.80
N SER A 2 -18.20 -57.70 47.42
CA SER A 2 -17.19 -57.05 48.30
C SER A 2 -15.90 -56.70 47.54
N LEU A 3 -15.42 -55.45 47.41
CA LEU A 3 -15.81 -54.08 47.84
C LEU A 3 -15.18 -53.10 46.80
N SER A 4 -15.49 -51.81 46.64
CA SER A 4 -16.37 -50.83 47.33
C SER A 4 -16.75 -49.66 46.37
N LEU A 5 -17.70 -48.81 46.80
CA LEU A 5 -18.41 -47.73 46.05
C LEU A 5 -18.23 -46.36 46.80
N PRO A 6 -18.98 -45.25 46.55
CA PRO A 6 -19.23 -44.46 45.30
C PRO A 6 -19.23 -42.91 45.54
N SER A 7 -19.91 -42.15 44.65
CA SER A 7 -20.66 -40.86 44.91
C SER A 7 -19.88 -39.55 45.12
N SER A 8 -20.40 -38.32 44.92
CA SER A 8 -21.65 -37.73 44.35
C SER A 8 -21.36 -36.24 44.08
N SER A 9 -21.71 -35.54 42.98
CA SER A 9 -22.99 -35.26 42.28
C SER A 9 -23.92 -34.17 42.89
N ALA A 10 -24.12 -33.09 42.13
CA ALA A 10 -25.33 -32.24 42.00
C ALA A 10 -25.50 -30.89 42.77
N ALA A 11 -26.30 -30.01 42.11
CA ALA A 11 -26.86 -28.69 42.50
C ALA A 11 -25.89 -27.51 42.78
N ALA A 12 -26.05 -26.24 42.34
CA ALA A 12 -27.07 -25.44 41.61
C ALA A 12 -27.80 -24.35 42.44
N ALA A 13 -28.23 -23.28 41.74
CA ALA A 13 -28.81 -22.01 42.20
C ALA A 13 -27.84 -21.05 42.95
N ALA A 14 -28.12 -19.74 43.13
CA ALA A 14 -28.47 -18.66 42.18
C ALA A 14 -28.89 -17.38 42.97
N ALA A 15 -28.81 -16.22 42.29
CA ALA A 15 -29.52 -14.95 42.57
C ALA A 15 -29.01 -13.94 43.63
N ALA A 16 -29.12 -12.67 43.22
CA ALA A 16 -29.50 -11.46 43.99
C ALA A 16 -28.53 -10.77 44.99
N ALA A 17 -27.82 -9.77 44.45
CA ALA A 17 -27.66 -8.38 44.92
C ALA A 17 -28.11 -7.93 46.34
N ALA A 18 -27.26 -7.13 46.98
CA ALA A 18 -27.62 -5.85 47.61
C ALA A 18 -26.38 -4.94 47.77
N SER A 19 -26.60 -3.62 47.94
CA SER A 19 -25.57 -2.60 48.15
C SER A 19 -25.51 -2.13 49.61
N THR A 20 -24.37 -1.59 50.06
CA THR A 20 -24.30 -0.22 50.67
C THR A 20 -22.86 0.24 50.98
N SER A 21 -22.75 1.55 51.17
CA SER A 21 -21.57 2.39 51.41
C SER A 21 -20.76 2.12 52.70
N GLY A 22 -19.46 2.47 52.65
CA GLY A 22 -18.61 2.79 53.81
C GLY A 22 -17.48 3.74 53.39
N SER A 23 -17.05 4.68 54.25
CA SER A 23 -16.22 5.83 53.84
C SER A 23 -14.96 6.07 54.68
N SER A 24 -13.98 6.72 54.04
CA SER A 24 -13.01 7.69 54.60
C SER A 24 -12.14 7.35 55.83
N SER A 25 -10.82 7.29 55.63
CA SER A 25 -9.85 8.15 56.36
C SER A 25 -8.42 8.01 55.83
N SER A 26 -7.71 9.13 55.63
CA SER A 26 -6.25 9.16 55.39
C SER A 26 -5.45 9.08 56.70
N PRO A 27 -4.12 8.94 56.62
CA PRO A 27 -3.29 10.06 57.10
C PRO A 27 -2.27 10.56 56.04
N ALA A 28 -1.49 11.59 56.39
CA ALA A 28 -0.60 12.33 55.49
C ALA A 28 0.73 12.73 56.18
N ALA A 29 1.48 13.68 55.59
CA ALA A 29 2.77 14.28 55.99
C ALA A 29 4.05 13.54 55.51
N ALA A 30 5.11 14.21 55.01
CA ALA A 30 5.26 15.64 54.66
C ALA A 30 6.45 15.92 53.67
N SER A 31 6.48 17.17 53.17
CA SER A 31 7.56 18.03 52.62
C SER A 31 9.03 17.55 52.63
N SER A 32 9.95 18.03 51.77
CA SER A 32 10.17 19.41 51.25
C SER A 32 10.98 19.39 49.92
N SER A 33 10.58 20.00 48.80
CA SER A 33 10.40 21.43 48.45
C SER A 33 11.69 22.23 48.14
N SER A 34 11.83 22.69 46.90
CA SER A 34 12.51 23.96 46.56
C SER A 34 11.84 24.62 45.34
N THR A 35 11.72 25.95 45.39
CA THR A 35 11.18 26.84 44.35
C THR A 35 12.34 27.63 43.70
N THR A 36 12.26 28.41 42.62
CA THR A 36 11.29 29.38 42.02
C THR A 36 11.59 29.51 40.50
N THR A 37 10.95 30.30 39.61
CA THR A 37 10.13 31.55 39.65
C THR A 37 9.10 31.59 38.50
N SER A 38 8.13 32.51 38.57
CA SER A 38 7.31 32.95 37.42
C SER A 38 7.30 34.48 37.32
N TRP A 39 7.30 35.04 36.11
CA TRP A 39 7.00 36.46 35.83
C TRP A 39 5.93 36.56 34.72
N PHE A 40 5.20 37.68 34.66
CA PHE A 40 3.87 37.78 34.05
C PHE A 40 3.70 39.04 33.16
N SER A 41 2.93 38.91 32.07
CA SER A 41 2.11 39.94 31.39
C SER A 41 2.72 41.23 30.79
N GLY A 42 2.08 41.69 29.70
CA GLY A 42 2.33 42.99 29.04
C GLY A 42 1.94 43.01 27.55
N ILE A 43 0.71 42.63 27.16
CA ILE A 43 -0.41 43.57 26.93
C ILE A 43 -0.03 44.83 26.12
N VAL A 44 -0.48 44.87 24.86
CA VAL A 44 -1.15 46.04 24.28
C VAL A 44 -2.47 45.58 23.68
N ARG A 45 -3.59 46.19 24.07
CA ARG A 45 -4.90 46.03 23.41
C ARG A 45 -5.09 47.15 22.40
N GLY A 46 -5.64 46.83 21.22
CA GLY A 46 -6.26 47.79 20.31
C GLY A 46 -7.61 47.26 19.86
N ARG A 47 -8.71 48.00 20.10
CA ARG A 47 -10.07 47.64 19.69
C ARG A 47 -10.86 48.94 19.47
N GLY A 48 -11.36 49.18 18.25
CA GLY A 48 -12.11 50.41 17.95
C GLY A 48 -12.30 50.68 16.44
N ASP A 49 -13.32 50.05 15.87
CA ASP A 49 -14.33 50.61 14.95
C ASP A 49 -14.02 51.51 13.72
N LYS A 50 -14.87 51.28 12.69
CA LYS A 50 -15.34 52.19 11.62
C LYS A 50 -14.51 52.42 10.34
N SER A 51 -15.06 51.88 9.26
CA SER A 51 -15.22 52.46 7.91
C SER A 51 -14.07 53.28 7.29
N GLY A 52 -13.44 52.72 6.25
CA GLY A 52 -12.57 53.46 5.31
C GLY A 52 -12.52 52.79 3.94
N THR A 53 -12.87 53.52 2.88
CA THR A 53 -13.04 52.99 1.51
C THR A 53 -11.73 52.96 0.73
N ALA A 54 -11.54 51.88 -0.05
CA ALA A 54 -10.73 51.79 -1.27
C ALA A 54 -9.23 52.19 -1.25
N LYS A 55 -8.38 51.25 -1.71
CA LYS A 55 -7.73 51.38 -3.04
C LYS A 55 -7.16 50.05 -3.54
N LEU A 56 -7.21 49.86 -4.86
CA LEU A 56 -6.46 48.81 -5.56
C LEU A 56 -4.97 49.18 -5.62
N SER A 57 -4.10 48.18 -5.49
CA SER A 57 -2.75 48.22 -6.04
C SER A 57 -2.49 46.93 -6.82
N LYS A 58 -2.26 47.06 -8.14
CA LYS A 58 -1.89 45.94 -9.00
C LYS A 58 -0.43 45.54 -8.75
N SER A 59 -0.14 44.24 -8.74
CA SER A 59 1.19 43.70 -9.06
C SER A 59 1.11 42.93 -10.38
N SER A 60 1.30 43.63 -11.49
CA SER A 60 1.34 43.02 -12.82
C SER A 60 2.66 42.31 -13.07
N SER A 61 2.61 41.13 -13.67
CA SER A 61 3.76 40.44 -14.26
C SER A 61 4.45 41.30 -15.32
N MET A 62 5.79 41.34 -15.30
CA MET A 62 6.58 41.59 -16.51
C MET A 62 7.79 40.65 -16.54
N ALA A 63 7.96 39.98 -17.69
CA ALA A 63 9.25 39.45 -18.09
C ALA A 63 9.98 40.51 -18.94
N GLY A 64 11.31 40.55 -18.85
CA GLY A 64 12.16 41.45 -19.63
C GLY A 64 13.63 41.13 -19.35
N GLY A 65 14.36 40.71 -20.37
CA GLY A 65 15.75 40.26 -20.23
C GLY A 65 16.76 41.41 -20.21
N GLY A 66 17.87 41.20 -19.50
CA GLY A 66 19.09 42.02 -19.54
C GLY A 66 20.31 41.10 -19.43
N SER A 67 21.35 41.37 -20.22
CA SER A 67 22.52 40.49 -20.36
C SER A 67 23.53 40.64 -19.22
N GLY A 68 24.32 39.59 -18.93
CA GLY A 68 25.68 39.79 -18.42
C GLY A 68 26.19 39.03 -17.20
N SER A 69 25.58 37.92 -16.75
CA SER A 69 26.25 36.98 -15.82
C SER A 69 25.72 35.55 -15.94
N GLY A 70 26.51 34.55 -15.53
CA GLY A 70 26.24 33.13 -15.78
C GLY A 70 25.20 32.53 -14.82
N ASP A 71 24.17 31.90 -15.38
CA ASP A 71 23.05 31.30 -14.64
C ASP A 71 23.42 29.97 -13.94
N TYR A 72 23.96 30.10 -12.73
CA TYR A 72 24.08 29.01 -11.74
C TYR A 72 22.72 28.68 -11.06
N GLY A 73 21.69 28.40 -11.85
CA GLY A 73 20.47 27.76 -11.33
C GLY A 73 20.84 26.45 -10.59
N GLY A 74 20.42 26.33 -9.33
CA GLY A 74 20.99 25.37 -8.36
C GLY A 74 20.77 23.86 -8.62
N PRO A 75 21.04 23.01 -7.62
CA PRO A 75 21.15 21.56 -7.78
C PRO A 75 19.81 20.84 -8.04
N ILE A 76 18.69 21.55 -8.03
CA ILE A 76 17.33 21.03 -8.21
C ILE A 76 16.59 21.96 -9.18
N LYS A 77 15.96 21.40 -10.22
CA LYS A 77 15.12 22.13 -11.20
C LYS A 77 13.64 22.15 -10.84
N GLY A 78 13.21 21.21 -10.00
CA GLY A 78 11.84 20.99 -9.57
C GLY A 78 11.79 19.73 -8.70
N LYS A 79 10.63 19.45 -8.09
CA LYS A 79 10.51 18.30 -7.19
C LYS A 79 10.91 16.98 -7.89
N ASN A 80 11.78 16.22 -7.23
CA ASN A 80 12.44 14.99 -7.67
C ASN A 80 13.28 15.15 -8.96
N GLN A 81 13.71 16.37 -9.32
CA GLN A 81 14.46 16.67 -10.55
C GLN A 81 15.80 17.35 -10.25
N PHE A 82 16.85 16.55 -10.09
CA PHE A 82 18.20 17.02 -9.79
C PHE A 82 18.91 17.59 -11.04
N ARG A 83 19.74 18.62 -10.86
CA ARG A 83 20.68 19.17 -11.85
C ARG A 83 22.08 18.69 -11.48
N GLY A 84 22.69 17.88 -12.35
CA GLY A 84 24.01 17.33 -12.11
C GLY A 84 24.64 16.69 -13.36
N VAL A 85 25.81 16.12 -13.18
CA VAL A 85 26.57 15.38 -14.18
C VAL A 85 26.51 13.89 -13.86
N LEU A 86 26.07 13.07 -14.83
CA LEU A 86 26.17 11.62 -14.77
C LEU A 86 27.47 11.20 -15.48
N PHE A 87 28.35 10.48 -14.80
CA PHE A 87 29.68 10.09 -15.31
C PHE A 87 30.04 8.66 -14.92
N LYS A 88 30.92 8.04 -15.71
CA LYS A 88 31.41 6.68 -15.49
C LYS A 88 32.77 6.72 -14.78
N TYR A 89 32.87 6.07 -13.62
CA TYR A 89 34.07 6.14 -12.77
C TYR A 89 34.99 4.91 -12.86
N GLY A 90 34.44 3.74 -13.22
CA GLY A 90 35.18 2.49 -13.41
C GLY A 90 34.90 1.82 -14.78
N PRO A 91 35.55 0.68 -15.11
CA PRO A 91 35.40 0.01 -16.41
C PRO A 91 34.03 -0.69 -16.65
N LYS A 92 33.36 -1.24 -15.62
CA LYS A 92 32.08 -1.97 -15.76
C LYS A 92 30.95 -1.01 -16.20
N SER A 93 29.91 -1.54 -16.85
CA SER A 93 28.77 -0.70 -17.30
C SER A 93 27.94 -0.11 -16.16
N ILE A 94 27.94 -0.73 -14.98
CA ILE A 94 27.19 -0.29 -13.80
C ILE A 94 27.93 0.78 -12.97
N GLN A 95 29.25 0.91 -13.09
CA GLN A 95 30.11 1.81 -12.30
C GLN A 95 29.96 3.27 -12.75
N VAL A 96 28.79 3.84 -12.45
CA VAL A 96 28.33 5.16 -12.85
C VAL A 96 27.96 5.94 -11.59
N ALA A 97 28.30 7.22 -11.55
CA ALA A 97 27.96 8.13 -10.46
C ALA A 97 27.31 9.41 -10.99
N PHE A 98 26.49 10.03 -10.14
CA PHE A 98 25.77 11.27 -10.40
C PHE A 98 26.20 12.32 -9.38
N LYS A 99 26.79 13.43 -9.87
CA LYS A 99 27.27 14.56 -9.05
C LYS A 99 26.35 15.76 -9.23
N THR A 100 25.83 16.33 -8.14
CA THR A 100 25.23 17.68 -8.13
C THR A 100 26.13 18.67 -7.41
N GLY A 101 26.33 19.85 -7.99
CA GLY A 101 27.33 20.82 -7.55
C GLY A 101 28.65 20.66 -8.29
N GLU A 102 29.42 21.75 -8.40
CA GLU A 102 30.72 21.80 -9.09
C GLU A 102 31.86 22.14 -8.11
N TYR A 103 31.76 21.61 -6.90
CA TYR A 103 32.68 21.86 -5.79
C TYR A 103 33.62 20.69 -5.55
N LYS A 104 34.84 20.99 -5.12
CA LYS A 104 35.90 20.01 -4.84
C LYS A 104 35.74 19.26 -3.52
N GLN A 105 34.92 19.77 -2.61
CA GLN A 105 34.56 19.10 -1.36
C GLN A 105 33.28 18.31 -1.61
N GLN A 106 33.28 17.01 -1.32
CA GLN A 106 32.25 16.10 -1.84
C GLN A 106 31.74 15.16 -0.76
N VAL A 107 30.41 15.02 -0.65
CA VAL A 107 29.75 13.97 0.13
C VAL A 107 29.39 12.85 -0.84
N ILE A 108 29.90 11.64 -0.62
CA ILE A 108 29.51 10.44 -1.37
C ILE A 108 28.42 9.72 -0.58
N PHE A 109 27.21 9.68 -1.14
CA PHE A 109 26.11 8.89 -0.62
C PHE A 109 26.17 7.45 -1.16
N ILE A 110 26.08 6.49 -0.24
CA ILE A 110 26.07 5.04 -0.48
C ILE A 110 24.75 4.50 0.11
N GLY A 111 23.90 3.91 -0.74
CA GLY A 111 22.58 3.40 -0.35
C GLY A 111 22.61 1.98 0.23
N GLY A 112 21.43 1.45 0.55
CA GLY A 112 21.24 0.06 0.99
C GLY A 112 21.25 -0.98 -0.15
N LEU A 113 21.11 -2.27 0.20
CA LEU A 113 21.18 -3.42 -0.73
C LEU A 113 20.35 -3.24 -2.02
N THR A 114 19.14 -2.69 -1.89
CA THR A 114 18.18 -2.53 -3.00
C THR A 114 18.32 -1.21 -3.76
N ASP A 115 19.23 -0.34 -3.35
CA ASP A 115 19.22 1.05 -3.75
C ASP A 115 20.01 1.33 -5.03
N GLY A 116 19.84 2.55 -5.52
CA GLY A 116 20.65 3.17 -6.55
C GLY A 116 20.61 4.70 -6.39
N LEU A 117 20.46 5.41 -7.50
CA LEU A 117 20.36 6.87 -7.48
C LEU A 117 18.99 7.32 -6.92
N LEU A 118 19.01 8.42 -6.15
CA LEU A 118 17.85 9.07 -5.54
C LEU A 118 17.08 8.23 -4.50
N ALA A 119 17.78 7.38 -3.75
CA ALA A 119 17.20 6.38 -2.85
C ALA A 119 16.30 6.93 -1.71
N THR A 120 16.66 8.04 -1.06
CA THR A 120 15.93 8.58 0.10
C THR A 120 15.41 10.00 -0.11
N ASP A 121 14.23 10.31 0.47
CA ASP A 121 13.55 11.61 0.34
C ASP A 121 14.39 12.79 0.84
N TYR A 122 15.38 12.55 1.71
CA TYR A 122 16.26 13.61 2.21
C TYR A 122 17.36 14.04 1.22
N LEU A 123 17.60 13.31 0.12
CA LEU A 123 18.67 13.63 -0.83
C LEU A 123 18.44 14.95 -1.59
N GLU A 124 17.19 15.31 -1.91
CA GLU A 124 16.88 16.58 -2.59
C GLU A 124 17.13 17.79 -1.65
N PRO A 125 16.57 17.81 -0.43
CA PRO A 125 16.90 18.84 0.56
C PRO A 125 18.38 18.84 0.98
N LEU A 126 19.05 17.68 1.03
CA LEU A 126 20.48 17.57 1.32
C LEU A 126 21.32 18.18 0.20
N ALA A 127 21.02 17.92 -1.08
CA ALA A 127 21.72 18.53 -2.21
C ALA A 127 21.59 20.07 -2.18
N ILE A 128 20.39 20.59 -1.89
CA ILE A 128 20.14 22.03 -1.70
C ILE A 128 20.93 22.60 -0.52
N ALA A 129 21.15 21.83 0.54
CA ALA A 129 21.90 22.28 1.71
C ALA A 129 23.41 22.23 1.49
N LEU A 130 23.94 21.18 0.86
CA LEU A 130 25.36 21.03 0.52
C LEU A 130 25.82 22.11 -0.47
N ASP A 131 25.02 22.40 -1.50
CA ASP A 131 25.32 23.44 -2.50
C ASP A 131 25.52 24.83 -1.86
N LYS A 132 24.67 25.20 -0.89
CA LYS A 132 24.80 26.44 -0.11
C LYS A 132 26.09 26.51 0.71
N GLU A 133 26.55 25.37 1.21
CA GLU A 133 27.81 25.22 1.96
C GLU A 133 29.02 25.03 1.02
N LYS A 134 28.81 25.01 -0.31
CA LYS A 134 29.82 24.75 -1.36
C LYS A 134 30.40 23.33 -1.33
N TRP A 135 29.51 22.36 -1.15
CA TRP A 135 29.79 20.93 -1.24
C TRP A 135 29.02 20.30 -2.40
N SER A 136 29.65 19.36 -3.10
CA SER A 136 28.99 18.51 -4.09
C SER A 136 28.38 17.28 -3.42
N LEU A 137 27.19 16.87 -3.83
CA LEU A 137 26.64 15.55 -3.51
C LEU A 137 26.95 14.60 -4.66
N VAL A 138 27.58 13.47 -4.37
CA VAL A 138 27.82 12.36 -5.31
C VAL A 138 27.00 11.17 -4.86
N GLN A 139 26.27 10.55 -5.79
CA GLN A 139 25.54 9.30 -5.57
C GLN A 139 26.08 8.27 -6.58
N LEU A 140 26.35 7.05 -6.16
CA LEU A 140 26.98 6.02 -7.01
C LEU A 140 26.07 4.81 -7.25
N LEU A 141 26.30 4.12 -8.37
CA LEU A 141 25.86 2.76 -8.62
C LEU A 141 27.08 1.84 -8.58
N MET A 142 26.95 0.76 -7.81
CA MET A 142 27.97 -0.29 -7.68
C MET A 142 27.44 -1.59 -8.28
N SER A 143 28.31 -2.60 -8.38
CA SER A 143 27.92 -3.96 -8.78
C SER A 143 26.84 -4.59 -7.88
N SER A 144 26.68 -4.10 -6.64
CA SER A 144 25.63 -4.50 -5.72
C SER A 144 24.29 -3.77 -5.88
N SER A 145 24.21 -2.65 -6.60
CA SER A 145 22.98 -1.85 -6.67
C SER A 145 21.76 -2.61 -7.21
N TYR A 146 20.57 -2.21 -6.75
CA TYR A 146 19.25 -2.78 -7.11
C TYR A 146 19.05 -4.26 -6.76
N SER A 147 19.56 -5.17 -7.60
CA SER A 147 19.47 -6.62 -7.42
C SER A 147 20.82 -7.30 -7.54
N GLY A 148 21.91 -6.53 -7.72
CA GLY A 148 23.26 -7.06 -7.80
C GLY A 148 23.82 -7.49 -6.44
N PHE A 149 23.24 -7.00 -5.34
CA PHE A 149 23.73 -7.23 -3.98
C PHE A 149 23.84 -8.71 -3.66
N GLY A 150 22.89 -9.52 -4.16
CA GLY A 150 22.85 -10.97 -3.96
C GLY A 150 24.08 -11.70 -4.53
N THR A 151 24.78 -11.10 -5.50
CA THR A 151 25.96 -11.65 -6.17
C THR A 151 27.17 -10.70 -6.12
N SER A 152 27.25 -9.84 -5.11
CA SER A 152 28.43 -9.00 -4.83
C SER A 152 29.05 -9.35 -3.46
N SER A 153 30.03 -8.58 -3.02
CA SER A 153 30.63 -8.67 -1.70
C SER A 153 31.09 -7.29 -1.23
N LEU A 154 31.14 -7.07 0.10
CA LEU A 154 31.69 -5.84 0.68
C LEU A 154 33.13 -5.56 0.18
N LYS A 155 33.88 -6.62 -0.15
CA LYS A 155 35.20 -6.55 -0.80
C LYS A 155 35.16 -5.98 -2.21
N GLN A 156 34.17 -6.34 -3.02
CA GLN A 156 33.99 -5.80 -4.36
C GLN A 156 33.48 -4.35 -4.29
N ASP A 157 32.55 -4.07 -3.40
CA ASP A 157 31.92 -2.77 -3.27
C ASP A 157 32.92 -1.73 -2.73
N ALA A 158 33.75 -2.11 -1.75
CA ALA A 158 34.91 -1.33 -1.29
C ALA A 158 35.95 -1.05 -2.41
N GLN A 159 36.16 -1.96 -3.36
CA GLN A 159 37.02 -1.70 -4.53
C GLN A 159 36.40 -0.69 -5.49
N GLU A 160 35.07 -0.62 -5.57
CA GLU A 160 34.35 0.31 -6.44
C GLU A 160 34.23 1.70 -5.79
N ILE A 161 34.14 1.76 -4.46
CA ILE A 161 34.33 2.99 -3.68
C ILE A 161 35.75 3.56 -3.87
N ASP A 162 36.81 2.75 -3.77
CA ASP A 162 38.18 3.24 -4.02
C ASP A 162 38.35 3.76 -5.46
N GLN A 163 37.75 3.09 -6.46
CA GLN A 163 37.75 3.53 -7.85
C GLN A 163 37.05 4.88 -8.03
N LEU A 164 35.91 5.10 -7.37
CA LEU A 164 35.22 6.39 -7.40
C LEU A 164 36.05 7.49 -6.73
N ILE A 165 36.57 7.25 -5.52
CA ILE A 165 37.39 8.25 -4.81
C ILE A 165 38.67 8.57 -5.62
N ASN A 166 39.31 7.56 -6.20
CA ASN A 166 40.43 7.72 -7.12
C ASN A 166 40.08 8.59 -8.35
N TYR A 167 38.89 8.40 -8.93
CA TYR A 167 38.39 9.25 -10.01
C TYR A 167 38.20 10.70 -9.53
N LEU A 168 37.52 10.90 -8.41
CA LEU A 168 37.21 12.24 -7.89
C LEU A 168 38.47 13.02 -7.50
N ILE A 169 39.51 12.36 -6.99
CA ILE A 169 40.82 12.98 -6.74
C ILE A 169 41.51 13.34 -8.09
N ASN A 170 41.68 12.37 -8.99
CA ASN A 170 42.56 12.51 -10.15
C ASN A 170 41.89 13.13 -11.40
N LYS A 171 40.57 13.32 -11.40
CA LYS A 171 39.80 13.95 -12.50
C LYS A 171 39.06 15.20 -12.02
N GLU A 172 38.31 15.10 -10.92
CA GLU A 172 37.53 16.22 -10.37
C GLU A 172 38.33 17.13 -9.42
N ASN A 173 39.62 16.82 -9.17
CA ASN A 173 40.51 17.57 -8.27
C ASN A 173 39.96 17.71 -6.83
N SER A 174 39.35 16.63 -6.31
CA SER A 174 38.79 16.58 -4.96
C SER A 174 39.85 16.84 -3.87
N GLU A 175 39.49 17.65 -2.88
CA GLU A 175 40.34 18.00 -1.73
C GLU A 175 40.16 17.04 -0.54
N GLY A 176 39.19 16.13 -0.66
CA GLY A 176 38.80 15.12 0.33
C GLY A 176 37.31 14.83 0.23
N VAL A 177 36.90 13.66 0.70
CA VAL A 177 35.49 13.20 0.65
C VAL A 177 34.94 12.94 2.05
N VAL A 178 33.63 13.09 2.21
CA VAL A 178 32.88 12.55 3.35
C VAL A 178 32.03 11.40 2.83
N LEU A 179 32.05 10.26 3.50
CA LEU A 179 31.20 9.12 3.14
C LEU A 179 29.91 9.17 3.98
N LEU A 180 28.76 9.02 3.35
CA LEU A 180 27.43 8.98 3.97
C LEU A 180 26.75 7.68 3.57
N GLY A 181 26.70 6.73 4.50
CA GLY A 181 26.03 5.45 4.32
C GLY A 181 24.59 5.53 4.81
N HIS A 182 23.66 5.01 4.02
CA HIS A 182 22.30 4.70 4.43
C HIS A 182 22.15 3.17 4.50
N SER A 183 21.50 2.68 5.56
CA SER A 183 21.20 1.25 5.70
C SER A 183 22.49 0.41 5.60
N THR A 184 22.50 -0.66 4.81
CA THR A 184 23.68 -1.51 4.55
C THR A 184 24.85 -0.78 3.91
N GLY A 185 24.66 0.39 3.29
CA GLY A 185 25.75 1.28 2.88
C GLY A 185 26.63 1.74 4.05
N CYS A 186 26.18 1.55 5.30
CA CYS A 186 27.01 1.67 6.49
C CYS A 186 28.05 0.53 6.63
N GLN A 187 27.70 -0.69 6.23
CA GLN A 187 28.62 -1.85 6.21
C GLN A 187 29.71 -1.63 5.15
N ASP A 188 29.34 -1.11 3.96
CA ASP A 188 30.30 -0.75 2.91
C ASP A 188 31.34 0.27 3.39
N ILE A 189 30.90 1.31 4.11
CA ILE A 189 31.81 2.31 4.70
C ILE A 189 32.72 1.66 5.74
N VAL A 190 32.16 0.91 6.70
CA VAL A 190 32.95 0.27 7.76
C VAL A 190 33.96 -0.71 7.17
N TYR A 191 33.56 -1.53 6.19
CA TYR A 191 34.45 -2.43 5.48
C TYR A 191 35.54 -1.66 4.73
N TYR A 192 35.17 -0.68 3.90
CA TYR A 192 36.10 0.13 3.11
C TYR A 192 37.15 0.83 3.99
N MET A 193 36.73 1.45 5.09
CA MET A 193 37.63 2.11 6.05
C MET A 193 38.50 1.10 6.84
N GLY A 194 38.11 -0.18 6.88
CA GLY A 194 38.94 -1.28 7.38
C GLY A 194 39.96 -1.78 6.35
N THR A 195 39.78 -1.48 5.05
CA THR A 195 40.75 -1.81 4.01
C THR A 195 41.90 -0.80 3.97
N ASN A 196 43.12 -1.30 3.74
CA ASN A 196 44.27 -0.46 3.40
C ASN A 196 44.25 -0.02 1.92
N ALA A 197 43.08 0.33 1.38
CA ALA A 197 42.91 0.76 -0.01
C ALA A 197 43.58 2.12 -0.26
N ALA A 198 43.95 2.39 -1.52
CA ALA A 198 44.88 3.47 -1.85
C ALA A 198 44.29 4.86 -1.55
N CYS A 199 42.98 5.04 -1.73
CA CYS A 199 42.31 6.34 -1.57
C CYS A 199 41.63 6.51 -0.21
N SER A 200 41.66 5.50 0.68
CA SER A 200 41.08 5.53 2.03
C SER A 200 41.47 6.79 2.82
N ARG A 201 42.73 7.22 2.69
CA ARG A 201 43.31 8.41 3.34
C ARG A 201 42.75 9.76 2.85
N ALA A 202 41.94 9.77 1.80
CA ALA A 202 41.22 10.95 1.31
C ALA A 202 39.81 11.10 1.93
N VAL A 203 39.30 10.06 2.60
CA VAL A 203 38.12 10.18 3.45
C VAL A 203 38.47 11.07 4.64
N ARG A 204 37.67 12.11 4.86
CA ARG A 204 37.83 13.10 5.94
C ARG A 204 36.94 12.80 7.13
N ALA A 205 35.75 12.30 6.87
CA ALA A 205 34.78 11.89 7.88
C ALA A 205 33.82 10.84 7.30
N ALA A 206 33.13 10.12 8.19
CA ALA A 206 32.12 9.11 7.86
C ALA A 206 30.81 9.38 8.62
N ILE A 207 29.67 9.19 7.96
CA ILE A 207 28.33 9.27 8.55
C ILE A 207 27.63 7.95 8.27
N LEU A 208 27.13 7.30 9.32
CA LEU A 208 26.39 6.05 9.27
C LEU A 208 24.93 6.34 9.66
N GLN A 209 24.00 6.30 8.71
CA GLN A 209 22.58 6.56 8.93
C GLN A 209 21.78 5.25 8.87
N ALA A 210 21.10 4.94 9.98
CA ALA A 210 20.51 3.62 10.27
C ALA A 210 21.48 2.43 10.07
N PRO A 211 22.64 2.41 10.75
CA PRO A 211 23.49 1.21 10.85
C PRO A 211 22.79 0.16 11.73
N VAL A 212 22.00 -0.70 11.10
CA VAL A 212 21.18 -1.75 11.74
C VAL A 212 21.65 -3.13 11.29
N SER A 213 21.24 -4.19 12.00
CA SER A 213 21.64 -5.56 11.68
C SER A 213 20.65 -6.26 10.74
N ASP A 214 21.10 -6.55 9.51
CA ASP A 214 20.42 -7.49 8.61
C ASP A 214 20.24 -8.85 9.25
N ARG A 215 21.21 -9.33 10.04
CA ARG A 215 21.12 -10.60 10.74
C ARG A 215 19.96 -10.62 11.73
N GLU A 216 19.83 -9.60 12.58
CA GLU A 216 18.73 -9.55 13.56
C GLU A 216 17.37 -9.39 12.88
N TYR A 217 17.30 -8.60 11.80
CA TYR A 217 16.09 -8.49 10.98
C TYR A 217 15.73 -9.82 10.31
N LYS A 218 16.66 -10.44 9.57
CA LYS A 218 16.48 -11.75 8.90
C LYS A 218 16.16 -12.85 9.91
N ALA A 219 16.71 -12.83 11.13
CA ALA A 219 16.40 -13.79 12.19
C ALA A 219 14.92 -13.77 12.64
N THR A 220 14.15 -12.71 12.33
CA THR A 220 12.69 -12.69 12.54
C THR A 220 11.91 -13.52 11.50
N LEU A 221 12.55 -13.92 10.39
CA LEU A 221 11.92 -14.63 9.28
C LEU A 221 12.01 -16.16 9.48
N PRO A 222 10.88 -16.90 9.43
CA PRO A 222 10.85 -18.36 9.63
C PRO A 222 11.76 -19.17 8.69
N GLU A 223 12.00 -18.66 7.49
CA GLU A 223 12.86 -19.25 6.45
C GLU A 223 14.36 -19.24 6.82
N THR A 224 14.82 -18.29 7.64
CA THR A 224 16.25 -17.97 7.79
C THR A 224 17.12 -19.07 8.40
N PRO A 225 16.75 -19.78 9.49
CA PRO A 225 17.63 -20.78 10.10
C PRO A 225 18.06 -21.89 9.13
N ALA A 226 17.10 -22.46 8.38
CA ALA A 226 17.38 -23.53 7.41
C ALA A 226 18.20 -23.04 6.20
N MET A 227 18.08 -21.76 5.84
CA MET A 227 18.87 -21.16 4.77
C MET A 227 20.30 -20.84 5.24
N ILE A 228 20.52 -20.48 6.51
CA ILE A 228 21.88 -20.34 7.07
C ILE A 228 22.61 -21.70 7.04
N ASP A 229 21.95 -22.77 7.51
CA ASP A 229 22.52 -24.12 7.47
C ASP A 229 22.85 -24.56 6.03
N LEU A 230 21.97 -24.28 5.06
CA LEU A 230 22.22 -24.58 3.65
C LEU A 230 23.41 -23.78 3.10
N ALA A 231 23.48 -22.47 3.39
CA ALA A 231 24.56 -21.61 2.95
C ALA A 231 25.93 -22.07 3.51
N ALA A 232 25.98 -22.39 4.80
CA ALA A 232 27.18 -22.91 5.46
C ALA A 232 27.64 -24.26 4.87
N ASN A 233 26.71 -25.15 4.49
CA ASN A 233 27.05 -26.39 3.81
C ASN A 233 27.55 -26.14 2.37
N MET A 234 26.92 -25.26 1.59
CA MET A 234 27.39 -24.89 0.25
C MET A 234 28.80 -24.26 0.28
N ILE A 235 29.07 -23.36 1.23
CA ILE A 235 30.42 -22.79 1.43
C ILE A 235 31.43 -23.89 1.78
N LYS A 236 31.07 -24.84 2.65
CA LYS A 236 31.91 -25.99 3.02
C LYS A 236 32.16 -26.97 1.85
N GLU A 237 31.28 -27.01 0.86
CA GLU A 237 31.43 -27.78 -0.38
C GLU A 237 32.27 -27.07 -1.46
N GLY A 238 32.70 -25.82 -1.24
CA GLY A 238 33.38 -25.00 -2.26
C GLY A 238 32.42 -24.46 -3.33
N ARG A 239 31.18 -24.18 -2.91
CA ARG A 239 30.05 -23.72 -3.74
C ARG A 239 29.52 -22.36 -3.25
N GLU A 240 30.41 -21.55 -2.68
CA GLU A 240 30.07 -20.27 -2.04
C GLU A 240 29.51 -19.23 -3.02
N GLU A 241 29.93 -19.26 -4.29
CA GLU A 241 29.40 -18.38 -5.36
C GLU A 241 28.14 -18.94 -6.04
N GLU A 242 27.69 -20.15 -5.71
CA GLU A 242 26.45 -20.69 -6.28
C GLU A 242 25.21 -20.01 -5.69
N LEU A 243 24.21 -19.79 -6.54
CA LEU A 243 22.92 -19.23 -6.15
C LEU A 243 22.14 -20.21 -5.27
N MET A 244 21.63 -19.69 -4.16
CA MET A 244 20.74 -20.40 -3.25
C MET A 244 19.32 -20.57 -3.83
N PRO A 245 18.50 -21.47 -3.25
CA PRO A 245 17.07 -21.51 -3.54
C PRO A 245 16.39 -20.14 -3.33
N ARG A 246 15.29 -19.90 -4.05
CA ARG A 246 14.54 -18.63 -4.03
C ARG A 246 13.94 -18.30 -2.65
N GLU A 247 13.87 -19.31 -1.78
CA GLU A 247 13.48 -19.23 -0.38
C GLU A 247 14.51 -18.46 0.48
N ALA A 248 15.77 -18.34 0.04
CA ALA A 248 16.81 -17.57 0.74
C ALA A 248 16.60 -16.06 0.59
N ASP A 249 16.39 -15.58 -0.64
CA ASP A 249 15.91 -14.22 -0.86
C ASP A 249 14.93 -14.16 -2.07
N PRO A 250 13.69 -13.67 -1.88
CA PRO A 250 12.70 -13.60 -2.94
C PRO A 250 12.81 -12.35 -3.82
N CYS A 251 13.66 -11.37 -3.44
CA CYS A 251 13.81 -10.07 -4.09
C CYS A 251 14.98 -10.05 -5.09
N ALA A 252 16.08 -10.75 -4.80
CA ALA A 252 17.21 -10.91 -5.72
C ALA A 252 17.82 -12.32 -5.64
N PRO A 253 18.36 -12.89 -6.73
CA PRO A 253 19.14 -14.13 -6.66
C PRO A 253 20.37 -13.91 -5.78
N ILE A 254 20.54 -14.74 -4.75
CA ILE A 254 21.59 -14.57 -3.73
C ILE A 254 22.53 -15.77 -3.70
N SER A 255 23.85 -15.53 -3.63
CA SER A 255 24.85 -16.59 -3.48
C SER A 255 24.93 -17.10 -2.04
N ALA A 256 25.44 -18.32 -1.85
CA ALA A 256 25.63 -18.90 -0.52
C ALA A 256 26.55 -18.03 0.36
N TYR A 257 27.63 -17.47 -0.21
CA TYR A 257 28.48 -16.48 0.46
C TYR A 257 27.66 -15.27 0.92
N ARG A 258 26.94 -14.60 0.02
CA ARG A 258 26.24 -13.35 0.35
C ARG A 258 25.15 -13.57 1.41
N TYR A 259 24.40 -14.68 1.30
CA TYR A 259 23.37 -15.02 2.28
C TYR A 259 23.96 -15.30 3.66
N HIS A 260 25.01 -16.12 3.74
CA HIS A 260 25.73 -16.40 4.98
C HIS A 260 26.30 -15.11 5.58
N SER A 261 26.86 -14.24 4.75
CA SER A 261 27.45 -12.97 5.18
C SER A 261 26.45 -12.02 5.85
N LEU A 262 25.21 -11.95 5.33
CA LEU A 262 24.11 -11.16 5.92
C LEU A 262 23.48 -11.81 7.16
N CYS A 263 23.42 -13.14 7.21
CA CYS A 263 22.53 -13.84 8.15
C CYS A 263 23.24 -14.64 9.26
N ALA A 264 24.51 -15.04 9.07
CA ALA A 264 25.26 -15.80 10.06
C ALA A 264 25.81 -14.89 11.17
N TYR A 265 25.85 -15.41 12.40
CA TYR A 265 26.54 -14.74 13.50
C TYR A 265 28.03 -14.59 13.18
N MET A 266 28.53 -13.36 13.26
CA MET A 266 29.87 -12.99 12.79
C MET A 266 30.11 -13.27 11.28
N GLY A 267 29.08 -13.19 10.43
CA GLY A 267 29.24 -12.95 8.99
C GLY A 267 29.97 -11.62 8.69
N ASP A 268 30.28 -11.32 7.42
CA ASP A 268 31.07 -10.10 7.13
C ASP A 268 30.25 -8.82 7.34
N ASP A 269 28.93 -8.86 7.10
CA ASP A 269 27.98 -7.75 7.33
C ASP A 269 27.52 -7.64 8.80
N ASP A 270 27.81 -8.65 9.64
CA ASP A 270 27.40 -8.69 11.05
C ASP A 270 28.29 -7.77 11.92
N MET A 271 28.08 -6.47 11.72
CA MET A 271 28.82 -5.37 12.35
C MET A 271 28.01 -4.64 13.43
N PHE A 272 26.68 -4.77 13.41
CA PHE A 272 25.75 -3.93 14.16
C PHE A 272 24.75 -4.70 15.04
N SER A 273 24.83 -6.03 15.15
CA SER A 273 23.90 -6.82 15.97
C SER A 273 24.02 -6.51 17.47
N SER A 274 22.87 -6.45 18.16
CA SER A 274 22.75 -6.11 19.57
C SER A 274 23.37 -7.13 20.53
N ASP A 275 23.47 -8.39 20.13
CA ASP A 275 24.00 -9.53 20.89
C ASP A 275 25.51 -9.78 20.69
N LEU A 276 26.18 -9.04 19.81
CA LEU A 276 27.65 -9.00 19.76
C LEU A 276 28.20 -8.42 21.06
N SER A 277 29.30 -8.98 21.57
CA SER A 277 30.00 -8.46 22.76
C SER A 277 30.68 -7.11 22.48
N ASP A 278 31.03 -6.37 23.54
CA ASP A 278 31.79 -5.11 23.38
C ASP A 278 33.14 -5.33 22.67
N ASP A 279 33.78 -6.49 22.88
CA ASP A 279 35.04 -6.86 22.20
C ASP A 279 34.82 -7.23 20.73
N GLN A 280 33.72 -7.93 20.40
CA GLN A 280 33.35 -8.24 19.02
C GLN A 280 33.00 -6.97 18.24
N LEU A 281 32.20 -6.07 18.83
CA LEU A 281 31.94 -4.74 18.28
C LEU A 281 33.24 -3.94 18.12
N LYS A 282 34.19 -4.04 19.08
CA LYS A 282 35.49 -3.38 18.95
C LYS A 282 36.38 -4.00 17.87
N THR A 283 36.26 -5.30 17.59
CA THR A 283 36.93 -5.95 16.44
C THR A 283 36.31 -5.52 15.11
N ARG A 284 34.97 -5.42 15.03
CA ARG A 284 34.25 -5.03 13.81
C ARG A 284 34.33 -3.55 13.46
N LEU A 285 34.38 -2.68 14.48
CA LEU A 285 34.21 -1.22 14.32
C LEU A 285 35.40 -0.39 14.82
N GLY A 286 36.40 -1.05 15.43
CA GLY A 286 37.44 -0.37 16.21
C GLY A 286 38.36 0.55 15.41
N HIS A 287 38.54 0.26 14.12
CA HIS A 287 39.35 1.05 13.18
C HIS A 287 38.69 2.37 12.75
N MET A 288 37.36 2.49 12.87
CA MET A 288 36.63 3.73 12.57
C MET A 288 37.08 4.89 13.47
N ALA A 289 37.64 4.59 14.65
CA ALA A 289 38.19 5.58 15.58
C ALA A 289 39.34 6.45 15.01
N HIS A 290 39.91 6.07 13.85
CA HIS A 290 40.91 6.87 13.13
C HIS A 290 40.32 7.93 12.19
N THR A 291 38.99 8.07 12.12
CA THR A 291 38.30 9.02 11.23
C THR A 291 37.08 9.60 11.96
N PRO A 292 36.86 10.93 11.93
CA PRO A 292 35.66 11.54 12.48
C PRO A 292 34.39 10.82 12.00
N CYS A 293 33.59 10.31 12.93
CA CYS A 293 32.44 9.46 12.64
C CYS A 293 31.18 9.94 13.35
N GLN A 294 30.05 9.96 12.64
CA GLN A 294 28.72 10.22 13.19
C GLN A 294 27.78 9.02 12.93
N VAL A 295 27.03 8.62 13.95
CA VAL A 295 25.96 7.62 13.91
C VAL A 295 24.62 8.34 14.02
N ILE A 296 23.86 8.37 12.93
CA ILE A 296 22.48 8.88 12.91
C ILE A 296 21.54 7.68 13.02
N PHE A 297 20.96 7.48 14.21
CA PHE A 297 20.14 6.31 14.49
C PHE A 297 18.64 6.66 14.51
N SER A 298 17.88 5.88 13.75
CA SER A 298 16.43 6.01 13.63
C SER A 298 15.75 5.32 14.82
N MET A 299 15.16 6.08 15.75
CA MET A 299 14.56 5.46 16.95
C MET A 299 13.26 4.71 16.63
N GLY A 300 12.54 5.15 15.59
CA GLY A 300 11.35 4.48 15.05
C GLY A 300 11.65 3.45 13.95
N ASP A 301 12.91 3.04 13.77
CA ASP A 301 13.34 2.12 12.70
C ASP A 301 12.57 0.78 12.73
N GLU A 302 12.01 0.42 11.57
CA GLU A 302 11.15 -0.75 11.34
C GLU A 302 11.91 -2.06 11.06
N TYR A 303 13.23 -2.01 10.81
CA TYR A 303 14.07 -3.21 10.62
C TYR A 303 14.74 -3.67 11.92
N VAL A 304 14.85 -2.79 12.93
CA VAL A 304 15.38 -3.16 14.26
C VAL A 304 14.30 -3.85 15.10
N PRO A 305 14.47 -5.14 15.49
CA PRO A 305 13.43 -5.88 16.21
C PRO A 305 13.06 -5.29 17.58
N ASP A 306 11.80 -5.48 18.01
CA ASP A 306 11.22 -4.96 19.26
C ASP A 306 11.99 -5.35 20.54
N TYR A 307 12.79 -6.42 20.52
CA TYR A 307 13.59 -6.85 21.67
C TYR A 307 14.90 -6.05 21.87
N VAL A 308 15.32 -5.28 20.86
CA VAL A 308 16.59 -4.54 20.87
C VAL A 308 16.44 -3.21 21.62
N ASP A 309 17.20 -3.02 22.71
CA ASP A 309 17.37 -1.70 23.29
C ASP A 309 18.22 -0.83 22.35
N LYS A 310 17.52 -0.05 21.51
CA LYS A 310 18.10 0.87 20.54
C LYS A 310 19.04 1.89 21.19
N LYS A 311 18.78 2.35 22.42
CA LYS A 311 19.63 3.34 23.10
C LYS A 311 20.88 2.68 23.69
N ALA A 312 20.78 1.48 24.25
CA ALA A 312 21.96 0.70 24.62
C ALA A 312 22.82 0.38 23.40
N LEU A 313 22.22 -0.06 22.28
CA LEU A 313 22.93 -0.35 21.04
C LEU A 313 23.71 0.86 20.51
N VAL A 314 23.06 2.02 20.34
CA VAL A 314 23.72 3.27 19.87
C VAL A 314 24.91 3.65 20.75
N ASN A 315 24.77 3.56 22.08
CA ASN A 315 25.87 3.84 23.00
C ASN A 315 27.05 2.87 22.83
N ARG A 316 26.78 1.58 22.58
CA ARG A 316 27.81 0.54 22.37
C ARG A 316 28.49 0.68 21.01
N LEU A 317 27.75 0.98 19.94
CA LEU A 317 28.30 1.28 18.61
C LEU A 317 29.21 2.51 18.65
N SER A 318 28.75 3.62 19.26
CA SER A 318 29.54 4.84 19.45
C SER A 318 30.84 4.55 20.21
N LYS A 319 30.76 3.83 21.33
CA LYS A 319 31.93 3.39 22.14
C LYS A 319 32.91 2.54 21.33
N ALA A 320 32.42 1.56 20.57
CA ALA A 320 33.26 0.70 19.74
C ALA A 320 34.02 1.49 18.66
N MET A 321 33.35 2.46 18.02
CA MET A 321 33.94 3.39 17.06
C MET A 321 34.80 4.51 17.69
N GLY A 322 35.14 4.41 18.98
CA GLY A 322 36.06 5.33 19.66
C GLY A 322 35.41 6.59 20.23
N GLY A 323 34.09 6.60 20.40
CA GLY A 323 33.32 7.78 20.83
C GLY A 323 32.73 8.56 19.67
N ALA A 324 32.33 7.87 18.59
CA ALA A 324 31.66 8.48 17.43
C ALA A 324 30.43 9.30 17.87
N GLU A 325 30.22 10.46 17.25
CA GLU A 325 29.09 11.33 17.57
C GLU A 325 27.77 10.60 17.32
N LYS A 326 26.83 10.64 18.27
CA LYS A 326 25.52 10.00 18.10
C LYS A 326 24.40 11.02 17.96
N VAL A 327 23.49 10.77 17.01
CA VAL A 327 22.26 11.53 16.80
C VAL A 327 21.09 10.55 16.84
N GLU A 328 20.33 10.58 17.93
CA GLU A 328 19.13 9.77 18.13
C GLU A 328 17.93 10.54 17.55
N ILE A 329 17.42 10.14 16.37
CA ILE A 329 16.27 10.80 15.74
C ILE A 329 14.97 10.15 16.21
N GLU A 330 14.29 10.82 17.14
CA GLU A 330 13.08 10.31 17.78
C GLU A 330 11.92 10.16 16.79
N HIS A 331 11.36 8.93 16.79
CA HIS A 331 10.37 8.42 15.85
C HIS A 331 10.78 8.45 14.36
N GLY A 332 12.06 8.63 14.04
CA GLY A 332 12.55 8.48 12.67
C GLY A 332 12.44 7.04 12.19
N ASN A 333 11.89 6.82 10.99
CA ASN A 333 11.90 5.53 10.30
C ASN A 333 13.27 5.27 9.64
N HIS A 334 13.47 4.07 9.08
CA HIS A 334 14.76 3.60 8.56
C HIS A 334 15.39 4.56 7.54
N SER A 335 14.63 4.99 6.54
CA SER A 335 15.07 5.94 5.50
C SER A 335 14.90 7.43 5.86
N LEU A 336 14.46 7.73 7.09
CA LEU A 336 14.17 9.08 7.60
C LEU A 336 13.23 9.91 6.71
N SER A 337 12.41 9.27 5.87
CA SER A 337 11.40 9.95 5.04
C SER A 337 10.33 10.68 5.87
N ASN A 338 10.14 10.28 7.14
CA ASN A 338 9.29 11.00 8.09
C ASN A 338 10.04 12.06 8.94
N ARG A 339 11.36 12.24 8.75
CA ARG A 339 12.30 13.09 9.53
C ARG A 339 13.36 13.76 8.64
N VAL A 340 12.96 14.16 7.44
CA VAL A 340 13.86 14.69 6.41
C VAL A 340 14.61 15.95 6.85
N HIS A 341 13.98 16.83 7.66
CA HIS A 341 14.64 18.05 8.12
C HIS A 341 15.74 17.72 9.13
N GLU A 342 15.44 16.85 10.09
CA GLU A 342 16.31 16.39 11.15
C GLU A 342 17.52 15.64 10.59
N ALA A 343 17.30 14.78 9.59
CA ALA A 343 18.36 14.11 8.83
C ALA A 343 19.34 15.11 8.20
N VAL A 344 18.82 16.10 7.46
CA VAL A 344 19.66 17.12 6.79
C VAL A 344 20.40 17.99 7.81
N GLN A 345 19.77 18.40 8.91
CA GLN A 345 20.43 19.19 9.95
C GLN A 345 21.57 18.41 10.64
N ALA A 346 21.37 17.11 10.91
CA ALA A 346 22.40 16.25 11.49
C ALA A 346 23.62 16.12 10.56
N ILE A 347 23.37 15.78 9.29
CA ILE A 347 24.40 15.60 8.25
C ILE A 347 25.16 16.91 8.00
N ILE A 348 24.45 18.01 7.72
CA ILE A 348 25.06 19.31 7.42
C ILE A 348 25.78 19.87 8.65
N GLY A 349 25.23 19.69 9.85
CA GLY A 349 25.86 20.08 11.10
C GLY A 349 27.23 19.41 11.28
N PHE A 350 27.35 18.14 10.95
CA PHE A 350 28.60 17.37 11.01
C PHE A 350 29.57 17.71 9.87
N VAL A 351 29.10 17.75 8.61
CA VAL A 351 29.91 18.14 7.44
C VAL A 351 30.54 19.53 7.61
N LYS A 352 29.84 20.48 8.24
CA LYS A 352 30.37 21.82 8.55
C LYS A 352 31.42 21.86 9.67
N ARG A 353 31.53 20.82 10.51
CA ARG A 353 32.54 20.72 11.59
C ARG A 353 33.77 19.94 11.15
N GLU A 354 33.55 18.73 10.64
CA GLU A 354 34.62 17.75 10.35
C GLU A 354 35.07 17.77 8.88
N GLY A 355 34.28 18.40 7.99
CA GLY A 355 34.72 18.70 6.63
C GLY A 355 35.87 19.74 6.62
N PRO A 356 36.74 19.75 5.58
CA PRO A 356 37.88 20.65 5.51
C PRO A 356 37.45 22.12 5.35
N SER A 357 37.22 22.79 6.48
CA SER A 357 36.90 24.22 6.53
C SER A 357 37.94 25.07 5.79
N VAL A 358 37.49 26.17 5.18
CA VAL A 358 38.36 27.14 4.50
C VAL A 358 39.14 27.98 5.53
N ARG A 359 40.09 27.34 6.22
CA ARG A 359 41.09 28.01 7.06
C ARG A 359 42.12 28.69 6.19
N THR A 360 41.86 29.96 5.90
CA THR A 360 42.76 30.90 5.25
C THR A 360 43.97 31.26 6.14
N GLU A 361 44.76 30.28 6.58
CA GLU A 361 46.10 30.50 7.18
C GLU A 361 46.90 29.20 7.39
N MET A 362 47.53 28.69 6.32
CA MET A 362 48.79 27.92 6.42
C MET A 362 49.50 27.79 5.06
N LEU A 363 48.74 27.56 3.98
CA LEU A 363 49.24 27.39 2.61
C LEU A 363 49.86 28.66 1.97
N ARG A 364 50.00 29.76 2.72
CA ARG A 364 50.87 30.90 2.32
C ARG A 364 52.36 30.60 2.54
N ASN A 365 52.71 29.80 3.55
CA ASN A 365 54.11 29.60 3.97
C ASN A 365 54.85 28.48 3.23
N MET A 366 54.19 27.75 2.33
CA MET A 366 54.86 26.78 1.44
C MET A 366 55.12 27.33 0.02
N LYS A 367 54.63 28.54 -0.30
CA LYS A 367 54.97 29.20 -1.58
C LYS A 367 56.35 29.90 -1.57
N SER A 368 57.05 29.94 -0.44
CA SER A 368 58.41 30.48 -0.30
C SER A 368 59.52 29.43 -0.41
N LEU A 369 59.21 28.12 -0.43
CA LEU A 369 60.23 27.06 -0.45
C LEU A 369 60.53 26.50 -1.86
N ASN A 370 59.58 26.54 -2.80
CA ASN A 370 59.79 26.09 -4.18
C ASN A 370 60.58 27.11 -5.05
N GLN A 371 61.34 28.02 -4.44
CA GLN A 371 62.23 28.95 -5.14
C GLN A 371 63.71 28.56 -4.98
N LEU A 372 64.00 27.25 -4.88
CA LEU A 372 65.36 26.71 -4.88
C LEU A 372 65.38 25.29 -5.50
N LEU A 373 66.40 25.07 -6.34
CA LEU A 373 66.78 23.82 -7.03
C LEU A 373 65.92 23.40 -8.25
N GLN A 374 66.59 22.73 -9.20
CA GLN A 374 66.17 22.53 -10.58
C GLN A 374 66.18 21.02 -10.99
N MET A 375 65.84 20.74 -12.25
CA MET A 375 65.81 19.44 -12.97
C MET A 375 67.23 18.78 -13.08
N PRO A 376 67.47 17.55 -13.64
CA PRO A 376 66.63 16.77 -14.58
C PRO A 376 66.67 15.19 -14.62
N GLU A 377 65.75 14.64 -15.43
CA GLU A 377 65.79 13.44 -16.33
C GLU A 377 66.38 12.02 -16.02
N LYS A 378 65.58 11.01 -16.41
CA LYS A 378 65.88 9.69 -17.11
C LYS A 378 66.53 8.48 -16.37
N VAL A 379 65.98 7.27 -16.66
CA VAL A 379 66.63 5.95 -17.00
C VAL A 379 65.53 4.84 -17.19
N VAL A 380 65.85 3.64 -17.72
CA VAL A 380 64.97 2.83 -18.61
C VAL A 380 65.14 1.27 -18.54
N ILE A 381 64.04 0.48 -18.50
CA ILE A 381 63.86 -0.97 -18.92
C ILE A 381 64.61 -2.07 -18.06
N PRO A 382 64.32 -3.42 -18.06
CA PRO A 382 63.41 -4.30 -18.84
C PRO A 382 62.44 -5.24 -18.04
N SER A 383 61.74 -6.14 -18.73
CA SER A 383 61.01 -7.34 -18.20
C SER A 383 61.34 -8.62 -19.02
N PRO A 384 61.16 -9.85 -18.47
CA PRO A 384 61.26 -11.12 -19.21
C PRO A 384 59.91 -11.88 -19.37
N ALA A 385 59.89 -12.95 -20.19
CA ALA A 385 58.71 -13.76 -20.52
C ALA A 385 58.99 -15.29 -20.50
N LEU A 386 57.97 -16.13 -20.73
CA LEU A 386 58.05 -17.61 -20.74
C LEU A 386 57.22 -18.26 -21.87
N SER A 387 57.37 -19.58 -22.07
CA SER A 387 57.45 -20.21 -23.40
C SER A 387 56.31 -21.20 -23.78
N PRO A 388 56.17 -21.58 -25.07
CA PRO A 388 54.98 -22.30 -25.57
C PRO A 388 55.14 -23.84 -25.61
N LEU A 389 54.30 -24.57 -24.87
CA LEU A 389 54.14 -26.03 -25.02
C LEU A 389 52.74 -26.58 -24.63
N HIS A 390 51.79 -25.72 -24.27
CA HIS A 390 50.50 -26.14 -23.67
C HIS A 390 49.28 -26.16 -24.62
N GLN A 391 49.38 -25.62 -25.84
CA GLN A 391 48.19 -25.38 -26.69
C GLN A 391 47.65 -26.59 -27.49
N TRP A 392 48.33 -27.74 -27.52
CA TRP A 392 47.97 -28.86 -28.41
C TRP A 392 47.17 -30.01 -27.75
N ARG A 393 46.81 -29.90 -26.47
CA ARG A 393 46.05 -30.97 -25.75
C ARG A 393 44.57 -30.66 -25.50
N LEU A 394 44.11 -29.43 -25.70
CA LEU A 394 42.74 -29.03 -25.34
C LEU A 394 41.69 -29.40 -26.41
N SER A 395 42.02 -29.25 -27.70
CA SER A 395 41.07 -29.36 -28.82
C SER A 395 40.59 -30.78 -29.15
N ALA A 396 41.18 -31.82 -28.53
CA ALA A 396 40.78 -33.22 -28.74
C ALA A 396 39.72 -33.69 -27.73
N LEU A 397 39.62 -33.05 -26.57
CA LEU A 397 38.75 -33.51 -25.47
C LEU A 397 37.29 -33.08 -25.67
N THR A 398 37.07 -31.89 -26.22
CA THR A 398 35.75 -31.26 -26.38
C THR A 398 34.84 -32.01 -27.35
N SER A 399 35.38 -32.56 -28.44
CA SER A 399 34.62 -33.27 -29.46
C SER A 399 34.03 -34.60 -28.97
N LEU A 400 34.66 -35.25 -27.98
CA LEU A 400 34.20 -36.55 -27.44
C LEU A 400 32.96 -36.39 -26.56
N VAL A 401 32.90 -35.31 -25.76
CA VAL A 401 31.81 -35.04 -24.80
C VAL A 401 30.48 -34.77 -25.53
N PHE A 402 30.52 -34.02 -26.63
CA PHE A 402 29.30 -33.70 -27.40
C PHE A 402 28.62 -34.93 -28.01
N PHE A 403 29.39 -35.96 -28.39
CA PHE A 403 28.82 -37.17 -29.00
C PHE A 403 28.09 -38.07 -27.98
N LEU A 404 28.49 -38.04 -26.72
CA LEU A 404 27.88 -38.82 -25.64
C LEU A 404 26.54 -38.23 -25.15
N MET A 405 26.40 -36.90 -25.12
CA MET A 405 25.16 -36.25 -24.64
C MET A 405 23.93 -36.55 -25.52
N VAL A 406 24.11 -36.79 -26.81
CA VAL A 406 23.01 -37.06 -27.76
C VAL A 406 22.34 -38.42 -27.51
N VAL A 407 23.05 -39.38 -26.90
CA VAL A 407 22.56 -40.77 -26.71
C VAL A 407 21.66 -40.91 -25.46
N VAL A 408 21.74 -39.98 -24.52
CA VAL A 408 21.07 -40.09 -23.20
C VAL A 408 19.63 -39.56 -23.20
N TRP A 409 19.17 -38.91 -24.27
CA TRP A 409 17.80 -38.40 -24.42
C TRP A 409 16.84 -39.44 -25.03
N SER A 410 16.61 -40.55 -24.32
CA SER A 410 15.59 -41.57 -24.65
C SER A 410 15.25 -42.42 -23.41
N ILE A 411 14.04 -43.02 -23.38
CA ILE A 411 13.43 -43.80 -22.26
C ILE A 411 12.95 -42.83 -21.13
N ASP A 412 11.67 -42.46 -21.07
CA ASP A 412 10.51 -43.18 -20.45
C ASP A 412 10.57 -43.29 -18.90
N GLY A 413 9.47 -43.26 -18.14
CA GLY A 413 8.06 -43.05 -18.50
C GLY A 413 7.09 -43.90 -17.64
N CYS A 414 6.05 -43.28 -17.06
CA CYS A 414 4.90 -43.91 -16.35
C CYS A 414 5.21 -44.69 -15.02
N THR A 415 4.26 -45.24 -14.24
CA THR A 415 3.10 -44.71 -13.41
C THR A 415 2.88 -45.72 -12.21
N ILE A 416 1.83 -45.86 -11.36
CA ILE A 416 0.41 -45.41 -11.22
C ILE A 416 -0.16 -45.73 -9.79
N LYS A 417 -1.41 -45.28 -9.49
CA LYS A 417 -2.42 -45.79 -8.50
C LYS A 417 -2.52 -45.27 -7.04
N SER A 418 -3.65 -45.61 -6.41
CA SER A 418 -4.40 -44.83 -5.40
C SER A 418 -5.28 -45.68 -4.46
N PHE A 419 -5.75 -45.11 -3.32
CA PHE A 419 -7.03 -45.40 -2.60
C PHE A 419 -7.20 -44.48 -1.35
N ILE A 420 -8.28 -44.56 -0.54
CA ILE A 420 -9.63 -43.98 -0.78
C ILE A 420 -10.39 -43.70 0.56
N GLU A 421 -11.24 -42.66 0.62
CA GLU A 421 -12.38 -42.41 1.59
C GLU A 421 -12.15 -42.35 3.14
N SER A 422 -13.05 -41.83 4.02
CA SER A 422 -14.36 -41.14 3.87
C SER A 422 -14.78 -40.19 5.04
N TRP A 423 -15.60 -39.17 4.71
CA TRP A 423 -16.77 -38.60 5.44
C TRP A 423 -16.73 -37.65 6.70
N ARG A 424 -17.35 -36.45 6.48
CA ARG A 424 -18.45 -35.75 7.21
C ARG A 424 -18.24 -34.40 7.98
N PHE A 425 -18.94 -33.38 7.45
CA PHE A 425 -19.57 -32.18 8.07
C PHE A 425 -18.76 -31.17 8.92
N ASN A 426 -18.63 -29.94 8.38
CA ASN A 426 -19.45 -28.77 8.78
C ASN A 426 -19.39 -27.70 7.66
N ALA A 427 -20.27 -26.68 7.68
CA ALA A 427 -20.44 -25.72 6.58
C ALA A 427 -20.57 -24.24 7.03
N TYR A 428 -20.35 -23.31 6.11
CA TYR A 428 -20.54 -21.86 6.30
C TYR A 428 -21.73 -21.30 5.47
N SER A 429 -22.28 -20.15 5.89
CA SER A 429 -23.63 -19.75 5.46
C SER A 429 -23.80 -18.25 5.15
N ILE A 430 -23.70 -17.92 3.86
CA ILE A 430 -24.67 -17.01 3.23
C ILE A 430 -25.99 -17.77 3.07
N ARG A 431 -27.12 -17.21 3.47
CA ARG A 431 -28.46 -17.73 3.13
C ARG A 431 -28.89 -17.22 1.76
N LEU A 432 -29.60 -18.07 1.02
CA LEU A 432 -30.46 -17.66 -0.10
C LEU A 432 -31.89 -18.01 0.31
N THR A 433 -32.76 -17.02 0.41
CA THR A 433 -34.22 -17.23 0.48
C THR A 433 -34.80 -17.48 -0.91
N SER A 434 -34.94 -18.75 -1.28
CA SER A 434 -35.88 -19.15 -2.34
C SER A 434 -37.27 -19.32 -1.73
N HIS A 435 -38.12 -18.28 -1.84
CA HIS A 435 -39.52 -18.35 -1.39
C HIS A 435 -40.40 -19.08 -2.41
N GLY A 436 -40.24 -20.40 -2.46
CA GLY A 436 -41.19 -21.30 -3.10
C GLY A 436 -42.17 -21.88 -2.07
N ASP A 437 -43.12 -21.08 -1.59
CA ASP A 437 -44.23 -21.57 -0.76
C ASP A 437 -45.50 -20.71 -0.93
N LEU A 438 -46.68 -21.34 -1.01
CA LEU A 438 -47.95 -20.67 -1.30
C LEU A 438 -48.78 -20.43 -0.03
N THR A 439 -48.75 -19.19 0.48
CA THR A 439 -49.81 -18.67 1.37
C THR A 439 -50.15 -17.22 1.01
N SER A 440 -51.43 -16.93 0.79
CA SER A 440 -51.91 -15.60 0.39
C SER A 440 -52.25 -14.72 1.58
N ASN A 441 -51.96 -13.41 1.47
CA ASN A 441 -52.99 -12.35 1.52
C ASN A 441 -52.38 -10.94 1.53
N THR A 442 -52.49 -10.23 0.41
CA THR A 442 -52.87 -8.80 0.37
C THR A 442 -53.26 -8.45 -1.08
N THR A 443 -54.24 -7.57 -1.25
CA THR A 443 -54.91 -7.35 -2.53
C THR A 443 -54.28 -6.22 -3.35
N ASN A 444 -53.96 -6.48 -4.63
CA ASN A 444 -53.94 -5.49 -5.69
C ASN A 444 -54.09 -6.18 -7.07
N PRO A 445 -54.45 -5.44 -8.15
CA PRO A 445 -55.34 -6.00 -9.18
C PRO A 445 -54.67 -6.83 -10.29
N LEU A 446 -55.34 -7.94 -10.63
CA LEU A 446 -55.47 -8.60 -11.94
C LEU A 446 -54.38 -8.31 -13.01
N ASP A 447 -53.40 -9.21 -13.13
CA ASP A 447 -52.71 -9.48 -14.40
C ASP A 447 -53.21 -10.81 -14.97
N LEU A 448 -53.60 -10.82 -16.25
CA LEU A 448 -54.39 -11.88 -16.88
C LEU A 448 -53.57 -12.74 -17.84
N ASN A 449 -52.50 -13.38 -17.36
CA ASN A 449 -51.85 -14.44 -18.14
C ASN A 449 -51.17 -15.53 -17.27
N PRO A 450 -51.80 -16.70 -17.06
CA PRO A 450 -51.29 -17.76 -16.18
C PRO A 450 -50.12 -18.59 -16.75
N THR A 451 -49.51 -18.14 -17.86
CA THR A 451 -48.45 -18.86 -18.59
C THR A 451 -47.04 -18.30 -18.38
N ARG A 452 -46.89 -17.19 -17.62
CA ARG A 452 -45.59 -16.54 -17.38
C ARG A 452 -44.93 -17.01 -16.09
N VAL A 453 -43.68 -17.43 -16.17
CA VAL A 453 -42.84 -17.78 -15.01
C VAL A 453 -42.13 -16.52 -14.53
N LYS A 454 -42.47 -16.07 -13.31
CA LYS A 454 -41.92 -14.86 -12.69
C LYS A 454 -40.87 -15.22 -11.66
N PHE A 455 -39.60 -14.92 -11.95
CA PHE A 455 -38.49 -15.13 -11.01
C PHE A 455 -38.23 -13.91 -10.14
N SER A 456 -37.52 -14.08 -9.03
CA SER A 456 -36.93 -12.97 -8.28
C SER A 456 -35.62 -12.51 -8.91
N TRP A 457 -35.20 -11.28 -8.62
CA TRP A 457 -33.80 -10.90 -8.81
C TRP A 457 -32.89 -11.70 -7.86
N ILE A 458 -31.66 -11.95 -8.29
CA ILE A 458 -30.59 -12.44 -7.43
C ILE A 458 -30.35 -11.47 -6.27
N SER A 459 -30.16 -12.03 -5.07
CA SER A 459 -29.89 -11.28 -3.84
C SER A 459 -28.90 -12.05 -2.98
N VAL A 460 -28.17 -11.32 -2.13
CA VAL A 460 -27.17 -11.87 -1.21
C VAL A 460 -27.50 -11.34 0.19
N GLU A 461 -27.63 -12.23 1.16
CA GLU A 461 -27.84 -11.89 2.58
C GLU A 461 -26.48 -11.73 3.29
N GLN A 462 -26.38 -10.79 4.24
CA GLN A 462 -25.18 -10.68 5.09
C GLN A 462 -25.06 -11.88 6.03
N GLU A 463 -23.84 -12.36 6.26
CA GLU A 463 -23.60 -13.39 7.27
C GLU A 463 -23.77 -12.83 8.69
N GLN A 464 -24.66 -13.44 9.47
CA GLN A 464 -24.85 -13.09 10.89
C GLN A 464 -23.62 -13.50 11.71
N ASN A 465 -23.12 -12.58 12.54
CA ASN A 465 -21.87 -12.71 13.30
C ASN A 465 -20.62 -12.86 12.41
N PHE A 466 -20.61 -12.21 11.24
CA PHE A 466 -19.52 -12.19 10.25
C PHE A 466 -18.11 -12.20 10.87
N THR A 467 -17.80 -11.31 11.81
CA THR A 467 -16.49 -11.22 12.47
C THR A 467 -16.14 -12.51 13.20
N ALA A 468 -17.08 -13.09 13.95
CA ALA A 468 -16.86 -14.32 14.70
C ALA A 468 -16.70 -15.52 13.77
N ASN A 469 -17.47 -15.57 12.69
CA ASN A 469 -17.38 -16.63 11.68
C ASN A 469 -16.06 -16.53 10.91
N VAL A 470 -15.71 -15.38 10.32
CA VAL A 470 -14.44 -15.23 9.59
C VAL A 470 -13.22 -15.49 10.51
N LEU A 471 -13.25 -15.06 11.77
CA LEU A 471 -12.21 -15.43 12.76
C LEU A 471 -12.15 -16.95 13.03
N LYS A 472 -13.29 -17.61 13.22
CA LYS A 472 -13.36 -19.08 13.39
C LYS A 472 -12.80 -19.80 12.17
N ASN A 473 -13.14 -19.34 10.97
CA ASN A 473 -12.78 -19.98 9.71
C ASN A 473 -11.29 -19.81 9.41
N TRP A 474 -10.76 -18.60 9.65
CA TRP A 474 -9.33 -18.26 9.55
C TRP A 474 -8.45 -19.01 10.56
N LEU A 475 -9.02 -19.43 11.70
CA LEU A 475 -8.33 -20.20 12.74
C LEU A 475 -8.63 -21.69 12.71
N ALA A 476 -9.44 -22.17 11.76
CA ALA A 476 -9.86 -23.56 11.70
C ALA A 476 -8.66 -24.49 11.40
N PRO A 477 -8.27 -25.40 12.31
CA PRO A 477 -7.24 -26.38 12.01
C PRO A 477 -7.82 -27.38 11.02
N GLY A 478 -7.36 -27.37 9.76
CA GLY A 478 -7.86 -28.27 8.70
C GLY A 478 -7.65 -29.78 8.95
N GLY A 479 -7.03 -30.16 10.07
CA GLY A 479 -6.49 -31.51 10.28
C GLY A 479 -5.27 -31.77 9.38
N GLU A 480 -4.39 -32.67 9.81
CA GLU A 480 -3.10 -32.90 9.15
C GLU A 480 -3.25 -33.17 7.64
N LYS A 481 -4.23 -33.98 7.25
CA LYS A 481 -4.47 -34.38 5.85
C LYS A 481 -5.04 -33.29 4.93
N CYS A 482 -5.66 -32.23 5.44
CA CYS A 482 -6.14 -31.11 4.60
C CYS A 482 -5.25 -29.86 4.72
N ARG A 483 -4.41 -29.75 5.75
CA ARG A 483 -3.55 -28.58 6.02
C ARG A 483 -2.47 -28.37 4.96
N GLU A 484 -2.10 -29.41 4.23
CA GLU A 484 -1.08 -29.39 3.18
C GLU A 484 -1.66 -29.21 1.76
N ALA A 485 -2.94 -29.52 1.55
CA ALA A 485 -3.61 -29.49 0.26
C ALA A 485 -3.83 -28.05 -0.23
N LYS A 486 -3.02 -27.61 -1.20
CA LYS A 486 -3.05 -26.24 -1.75
C LYS A 486 -3.78 -26.23 -3.10
N THR A 487 -4.85 -25.45 -3.21
CA THR A 487 -5.62 -25.32 -4.45
C THR A 487 -4.75 -24.84 -5.62
N VAL A 488 -4.55 -25.65 -6.66
CA VAL A 488 -3.90 -25.25 -7.93
C VAL A 488 -4.89 -25.17 -9.09
N GLU A 489 -6.06 -25.80 -8.92
CA GLU A 489 -7.11 -25.96 -9.91
C GLU A 489 -8.50 -26.02 -9.27
N ILE A 490 -9.55 -25.98 -10.08
CA ILE A 490 -10.92 -26.31 -9.66
C ILE A 490 -11.51 -27.37 -10.58
N SER A 491 -12.56 -28.06 -10.14
CA SER A 491 -13.49 -28.77 -11.02
C SER A 491 -14.87 -28.12 -10.92
N VAL A 492 -15.52 -27.91 -12.08
CA VAL A 492 -16.84 -27.27 -12.20
C VAL A 492 -17.83 -28.23 -12.88
N PRO A 493 -18.43 -29.18 -12.13
CA PRO A 493 -19.39 -30.13 -12.67
C PRO A 493 -20.51 -29.46 -13.47
N GLY A 494 -20.80 -30.00 -14.66
CA GLY A 494 -21.84 -29.50 -15.55
C GLY A 494 -21.40 -28.38 -16.51
N ILE A 495 -20.26 -27.73 -16.28
CA ILE A 495 -19.64 -26.79 -17.24
C ILE A 495 -18.34 -27.36 -17.83
N ASP A 496 -17.47 -27.95 -17.00
CA ASP A 496 -16.18 -28.51 -17.45
C ASP A 496 -16.37 -29.52 -18.61
N GLY A 497 -15.54 -29.38 -19.65
CA GLY A 497 -15.60 -30.20 -20.86
C GLY A 497 -16.60 -29.74 -21.93
N LYS A 498 -17.24 -28.57 -21.78
CA LYS A 498 -18.15 -27.98 -22.79
C LYS A 498 -17.57 -26.70 -23.40
N ASP A 499 -17.63 -26.57 -24.72
CA ASP A 499 -17.22 -25.35 -25.45
C ASP A 499 -18.19 -24.17 -25.26
N LEU A 500 -19.46 -24.47 -24.96
CA LEU A 500 -20.54 -23.52 -24.70
C LEU A 500 -21.53 -24.14 -23.71
N VAL A 501 -22.06 -23.34 -22.79
CA VAL A 501 -23.22 -23.72 -21.96
C VAL A 501 -24.37 -22.77 -22.20
N GLU A 502 -25.50 -23.31 -22.67
CA GLU A 502 -26.73 -22.57 -22.86
C GLU A 502 -27.56 -22.55 -21.56
N LEU A 503 -28.06 -21.37 -21.21
CA LEU A 503 -28.76 -21.06 -19.96
C LEU A 503 -29.98 -20.17 -20.28
N THR A 504 -31.01 -20.19 -19.46
CA THR A 504 -32.14 -19.27 -19.64
C THR A 504 -31.83 -17.89 -19.09
N ALA A 505 -32.11 -16.82 -19.84
CA ALA A 505 -32.12 -15.47 -19.32
C ALA A 505 -33.33 -15.26 -18.38
N GLY A 506 -33.12 -14.64 -17.22
CA GLY A 506 -34.13 -14.43 -16.16
C GLY A 506 -34.07 -15.45 -15.02
N GLU A 507 -33.76 -16.72 -15.32
CA GLU A 507 -33.48 -17.74 -14.29
C GLU A 507 -32.18 -17.40 -13.51
N ILE A 508 -32.13 -17.74 -12.22
CA ILE A 508 -30.90 -17.70 -11.41
C ILE A 508 -30.21 -19.05 -11.54
N HIS A 509 -28.95 -19.07 -11.96
CA HIS A 509 -28.16 -20.29 -12.12
C HIS A 509 -27.07 -20.36 -11.04
N GLU A 510 -27.09 -21.41 -10.23
CA GLU A 510 -26.06 -21.69 -9.22
C GLU A 510 -25.08 -22.75 -9.76
N PHE A 511 -23.79 -22.39 -9.85
CA PHE A 511 -22.73 -23.30 -10.24
C PHE A 511 -21.83 -23.63 -9.06
N ARG A 512 -21.75 -24.93 -8.73
CA ARG A 512 -20.86 -25.44 -7.68
C ARG A 512 -19.55 -25.91 -8.27
N PHE A 513 -18.47 -25.62 -7.56
CA PHE A 513 -17.13 -26.05 -7.93
C PHE A 513 -16.33 -26.50 -6.71
N GLN A 514 -15.30 -27.30 -6.97
CA GLN A 514 -14.46 -27.97 -5.97
C GLN A 514 -13.01 -27.58 -6.20
N SER A 515 -12.34 -27.01 -5.19
CA SER A 515 -10.89 -26.78 -5.19
C SER A 515 -10.13 -28.10 -5.29
N LEU A 516 -9.12 -28.15 -6.15
CA LEU A 516 -8.25 -29.31 -6.39
C LEU A 516 -6.78 -28.99 -6.09
N ASP A 517 -6.08 -29.95 -5.48
CA ASP A 517 -4.63 -29.91 -5.27
C ASP A 517 -3.83 -30.32 -6.52
N ASP A 518 -2.50 -30.27 -6.42
CA ASP A 518 -1.56 -30.68 -7.48
C ASP A 518 -1.69 -32.15 -7.91
N SER A 519 -2.22 -33.00 -7.03
CA SER A 519 -2.50 -34.40 -7.25
C SER A 519 -3.89 -34.63 -7.87
N GLY A 520 -4.64 -33.57 -8.18
CA GLY A 520 -6.02 -33.62 -8.67
C GLY A 520 -7.03 -34.11 -7.63
N LYS A 521 -6.66 -34.18 -6.34
CA LYS A 521 -7.55 -34.57 -5.24
C LYS A 521 -8.30 -33.33 -4.73
N ARG A 522 -9.40 -33.59 -4.02
CA ARG A 522 -10.26 -32.55 -3.45
C ARG A 522 -9.58 -31.89 -2.25
N VAL A 523 -9.35 -30.59 -2.32
CA VAL A 523 -9.01 -29.77 -1.16
C VAL A 523 -10.22 -29.80 -0.21
N CYS A 524 -9.98 -30.04 1.08
CA CYS A 524 -11.03 -30.26 2.08
C CYS A 524 -11.20 -29.11 3.10
N ILE A 525 -10.65 -27.92 2.79
CA ILE A 525 -10.78 -26.68 3.57
C ILE A 525 -11.18 -25.49 2.68
N GLY A 526 -11.97 -24.58 3.25
CA GLY A 526 -12.36 -23.32 2.62
C GLY A 526 -11.29 -22.22 2.72
N GLY A 527 -11.71 -20.98 2.41
CA GLY A 527 -10.91 -19.76 2.51
C GLY A 527 -10.14 -19.36 1.25
N ASP A 528 -10.26 -20.09 0.13
CA ASP A 528 -9.73 -19.61 -1.15
C ASP A 528 -10.53 -18.38 -1.62
N TYR A 529 -9.82 -17.34 -2.06
CA TYR A 529 -10.44 -16.14 -2.61
C TYR A 529 -10.43 -16.20 -4.14
N PHE A 530 -11.60 -16.51 -4.69
CA PHE A 530 -11.86 -16.51 -6.13
C PHE A 530 -12.42 -15.17 -6.58
N GLU A 531 -11.85 -14.63 -7.65
CA GLU A 531 -12.43 -13.51 -8.38
C GLU A 531 -13.26 -14.06 -9.54
N THR A 532 -14.50 -13.60 -9.63
CA THR A 532 -15.48 -13.98 -10.64
C THR A 532 -15.89 -12.77 -11.46
N ASP A 533 -15.84 -12.92 -12.78
CA ASP A 533 -16.30 -11.91 -13.73
C ASP A 533 -17.29 -12.53 -14.71
N LEU A 534 -18.44 -11.89 -14.89
CA LEU A 534 -19.41 -12.21 -15.93
C LEU A 534 -19.52 -11.01 -16.87
N SER A 535 -18.75 -11.06 -17.97
CA SER A 535 -18.64 -10.02 -18.97
C SER A 535 -19.27 -10.44 -20.31
N GLY A 536 -20.14 -9.58 -20.83
CA GLY A 536 -20.64 -9.58 -22.21
C GLY A 536 -20.55 -8.18 -22.81
N GLU A 537 -20.98 -8.00 -24.07
CA GLU A 537 -20.84 -6.72 -24.78
C GLU A 537 -21.56 -5.55 -24.07
N ASN A 538 -22.75 -5.82 -23.54
CA ASN A 538 -23.66 -4.79 -23.00
C ASN A 538 -24.06 -5.06 -21.53
N TRP A 539 -23.36 -5.96 -20.83
CA TRP A 539 -23.60 -6.28 -19.42
C TRP A 539 -22.31 -6.78 -18.75
N LYS A 540 -22.09 -6.35 -17.51
CA LYS A 540 -20.97 -6.71 -16.63
C LYS A 540 -21.45 -6.89 -15.20
N SER A 541 -21.03 -7.95 -14.52
CA SER A 541 -21.42 -8.21 -13.12
C SER A 541 -20.40 -9.10 -12.40
N ARG A 542 -20.40 -9.03 -11.06
CA ARG A 542 -19.63 -9.92 -10.18
C ARG A 542 -20.56 -11.04 -9.67
N PRO A 543 -20.47 -12.29 -10.18
CA PRO A 543 -21.18 -13.43 -9.60
C PRO A 543 -20.71 -13.66 -8.15
N PRO A 544 -21.54 -13.49 -7.11
CA PRO A 544 -21.11 -13.68 -5.73
C PRO A 544 -20.63 -15.12 -5.50
N VAL A 545 -19.41 -15.27 -4.95
CA VAL A 545 -18.84 -16.56 -4.56
C VAL A 545 -19.11 -16.80 -3.08
N LYS A 546 -19.68 -17.98 -2.78
CA LYS A 546 -19.88 -18.47 -1.42
C LYS A 546 -18.96 -19.67 -1.18
N ASP A 547 -18.09 -19.55 -0.18
CA ASP A 547 -17.34 -20.67 0.39
C ASP A 547 -18.27 -21.56 1.22
N LEU A 548 -18.18 -22.88 1.04
CA LEU A 548 -18.95 -23.87 1.82
C LEU A 548 -18.11 -24.47 2.97
N GLY A 549 -16.86 -24.05 3.13
CA GLY A 549 -15.96 -24.33 4.26
C GLY A 549 -15.13 -25.61 4.12
N ASN A 550 -15.46 -26.45 3.14
CA ASN A 550 -14.91 -27.78 2.90
C ASN A 550 -14.14 -27.88 1.57
N GLY A 551 -13.72 -26.75 1.00
CA GLY A 551 -13.09 -26.67 -0.32
C GLY A 551 -14.05 -26.78 -1.51
N THR A 552 -15.38 -26.85 -1.27
CA THR A 552 -16.38 -26.57 -2.30
C THR A 552 -16.92 -25.15 -2.17
N TYR A 553 -17.25 -24.56 -3.30
CA TYR A 553 -17.70 -23.19 -3.46
C TYR A 553 -18.90 -23.16 -4.40
N SER A 554 -19.77 -22.16 -4.27
CA SER A 554 -20.89 -21.92 -5.19
C SER A 554 -20.86 -20.48 -5.67
N LEU A 555 -20.90 -20.26 -6.99
CA LEU A 555 -21.20 -18.95 -7.58
C LEU A 555 -22.64 -18.94 -8.10
N SER A 556 -23.32 -17.81 -7.97
CA SER A 556 -24.67 -17.61 -8.52
C SER A 556 -24.67 -16.47 -9.53
N LEU A 557 -25.43 -16.61 -10.62
CA LEU A 557 -25.53 -15.59 -11.65
C LEU A 557 -26.94 -15.50 -12.27
N GLN A 558 -27.24 -14.35 -12.87
CA GLN A 558 -28.52 -14.06 -13.53
C GLN A 558 -28.28 -12.96 -14.58
N ILE A 559 -28.80 -13.16 -15.80
CA ILE A 559 -28.83 -12.16 -16.88
C ILE A 559 -30.29 -11.82 -17.18
N HIS A 560 -30.62 -10.54 -17.35
CA HIS A 560 -31.98 -10.12 -17.69
C HIS A 560 -32.36 -10.54 -19.14
N PRO A 561 -33.61 -10.96 -19.42
CA PRO A 561 -34.07 -11.33 -20.77
C PRO A 561 -33.75 -10.36 -21.92
N ASP A 562 -33.64 -9.05 -21.66
CA ASP A 562 -33.27 -8.04 -22.67
C ASP A 562 -31.77 -7.91 -22.95
N PHE A 563 -30.94 -8.60 -22.17
CA PHE A 563 -29.49 -8.72 -22.36
C PHE A 563 -29.07 -10.17 -22.63
N ALA A 564 -30.01 -11.01 -23.08
CA ALA A 564 -29.76 -12.34 -23.62
C ALA A 564 -28.73 -12.29 -24.77
N GLY A 565 -27.80 -13.25 -24.83
CA GLY A 565 -26.64 -13.23 -25.72
C GLY A 565 -25.47 -14.05 -25.18
N ASP A 566 -24.28 -13.82 -25.74
CA ASP A 566 -23.05 -14.56 -25.41
C ASP A 566 -22.17 -13.81 -24.40
N TYR A 567 -21.64 -14.56 -23.43
CA TYR A 567 -20.90 -14.06 -22.26
C TYR A 567 -19.67 -14.92 -21.97
N ASN A 568 -18.66 -14.30 -21.34
CA ASN A 568 -17.56 -15.02 -20.70
C ASN A 568 -17.74 -14.99 -19.18
N LEU A 569 -17.76 -16.17 -18.55
CA LEU A 569 -17.61 -16.34 -17.10
C LEU A 569 -16.15 -16.70 -16.80
N THR A 570 -15.38 -15.73 -16.31
CA THR A 570 -14.00 -15.94 -15.87
C THR A 570 -13.96 -16.25 -14.36
N VAL A 571 -13.13 -17.22 -13.98
CA VAL A 571 -12.82 -17.55 -12.58
C VAL A 571 -11.30 -17.52 -12.38
N VAL A 572 -10.83 -16.65 -11.50
CA VAL A 572 -9.42 -16.49 -11.12
C VAL A 572 -9.26 -16.88 -9.66
N LEU A 573 -8.21 -17.62 -9.31
CA LEU A 573 -7.81 -17.84 -7.92
C LEU A 573 -6.70 -16.84 -7.56
N LEU A 574 -7.04 -15.84 -6.76
CA LEU A 574 -6.11 -14.77 -6.38
C LEU A 574 -5.25 -15.18 -5.17
N PHE A 575 -5.89 -15.70 -4.12
CA PHE A 575 -5.24 -16.16 -2.88
C PHE A 575 -5.85 -17.48 -2.43
N ARG A 576 -5.03 -18.37 -1.87
CA ARG A 576 -5.51 -19.60 -1.22
C ARG A 576 -5.81 -19.36 0.25
N HIS A 577 -6.71 -20.15 0.85
CA HIS A 577 -6.89 -20.31 2.30
C HIS A 577 -6.49 -19.07 3.17
N PHE A 578 -7.25 -17.99 3.05
CA PHE A 578 -7.12 -16.70 3.75
C PHE A 578 -5.77 -15.98 3.61
N GLN A 579 -4.91 -16.34 2.66
CA GLN A 579 -3.57 -15.75 2.49
C GLN A 579 -3.60 -14.26 2.14
N GLY A 580 -4.66 -13.78 1.49
CA GLY A 580 -4.88 -12.34 1.23
C GLY A 580 -4.99 -11.50 2.51
N LEU A 581 -5.42 -12.11 3.64
CA LEU A 581 -5.56 -11.45 4.94
C LEU A 581 -4.22 -11.27 5.69
N LYS A 582 -3.12 -11.87 5.21
CA LYS A 582 -1.80 -11.72 5.83
C LYS A 582 -1.28 -10.28 5.70
N PHE A 583 -0.40 -9.88 6.62
CA PHE A 583 0.26 -8.56 6.61
C PHE A 583 0.92 -8.24 5.25
N SER A 584 1.80 -9.14 4.78
CA SER A 584 2.47 -9.09 3.47
C SER A 584 1.88 -10.14 2.52
N PRO A 585 0.73 -9.89 1.85
CA PRO A 585 0.01 -10.92 1.10
C PRO A 585 0.63 -11.20 -0.28
N ALA A 586 1.35 -10.25 -0.88
CA ALA A 586 1.83 -10.34 -2.27
C ALA A 586 2.68 -11.60 -2.55
N ARG A 587 3.51 -12.04 -1.60
CA ARG A 587 4.30 -13.28 -1.72
C ARG A 587 3.47 -14.59 -1.68
N PHE A 588 2.17 -14.48 -1.39
CA PHE A 588 1.21 -15.59 -1.38
C PHE A 588 0.14 -15.45 -2.48
N ALA A 589 0.22 -14.44 -3.35
CA ALA A 589 -0.68 -14.31 -4.48
C ALA A 589 -0.46 -15.43 -5.50
N PHE A 590 -1.53 -16.13 -5.88
CA PHE A 590 -1.51 -17.14 -6.93
C PHE A 590 -1.95 -16.56 -8.28
N ASN A 591 -2.90 -15.61 -8.27
CA ASN A 591 -3.36 -14.82 -9.43
C ASN A 591 -3.50 -15.62 -10.74
N LYS A 592 -4.08 -16.83 -10.67
CA LYS A 592 -4.18 -17.76 -11.81
C LYS A 592 -5.62 -17.81 -12.30
N LYS A 593 -5.85 -17.47 -13.58
CA LYS A 593 -7.13 -17.76 -14.25
C LYS A 593 -7.29 -19.27 -14.37
N LEU A 594 -8.26 -19.84 -13.65
CA LEU A 594 -8.54 -21.27 -13.67
C LEU A 594 -9.57 -21.62 -14.74
N ARG A 595 -10.55 -20.75 -14.99
CA ARG A 595 -11.60 -20.94 -15.99
C ARG A 595 -11.95 -19.66 -16.74
N ASN A 596 -12.42 -19.85 -17.97
CA ASN A 596 -13.03 -18.84 -18.82
C ASN A 596 -14.08 -19.55 -19.69
N PHE A 597 -15.31 -19.64 -19.19
CA PHE A 597 -16.39 -20.38 -19.83
C PHE A 597 -17.21 -19.47 -20.75
N LYS A 598 -17.53 -19.96 -21.94
CA LYS A 598 -18.55 -19.32 -22.79
C LYS A 598 -19.94 -19.74 -22.31
N LEU A 599 -20.76 -18.75 -21.97
CA LEU A 599 -22.17 -18.94 -21.60
C LEU A 599 -23.04 -18.25 -22.65
N ARG A 600 -24.16 -18.87 -23.03
CA ARG A 600 -25.19 -18.27 -23.87
C ARG A 600 -26.50 -18.19 -23.12
N PHE A 601 -27.00 -16.97 -22.91
CA PHE A 601 -28.29 -16.75 -22.27
C PHE A 601 -29.38 -16.63 -23.32
N ILE A 602 -30.33 -17.57 -23.32
CA ILE A 602 -31.44 -17.64 -24.26
C ILE A 602 -32.66 -16.94 -23.66
N LYS A 603 -33.26 -16.02 -24.43
CA LYS A 603 -34.53 -15.37 -24.07
C LYS A 603 -35.71 -16.32 -24.32
N LYS A 604 -36.43 -16.71 -23.26
CA LYS A 604 -37.71 -17.42 -23.35
C LYS A 604 -38.88 -16.42 -23.26
N PRO A 605 -39.99 -16.56 -24.03
CA PRO A 605 -41.10 -15.59 -24.02
C PRO A 605 -41.95 -15.60 -22.73
N ASP A 606 -41.96 -16.72 -22.03
CA ASP A 606 -42.68 -16.98 -20.77
C ASP A 606 -41.93 -16.47 -19.52
N VAL A 607 -40.61 -16.24 -19.62
CA VAL A 607 -39.77 -15.87 -18.47
C VAL A 607 -39.70 -14.36 -18.30
N VAL A 608 -40.15 -13.86 -17.15
CA VAL A 608 -40.22 -12.43 -16.82
C VAL A 608 -39.57 -12.15 -15.46
N LEU A 609 -38.80 -11.06 -15.38
CA LEU A 609 -38.31 -10.50 -14.12
C LEU A 609 -39.11 -9.25 -13.72
N PRO A 610 -39.27 -8.97 -12.41
CA PRO A 610 -39.79 -7.69 -11.94
C PRO A 610 -38.95 -6.51 -12.46
N GLU A 611 -39.60 -5.44 -12.87
CA GLU A 611 -38.89 -4.19 -13.19
C GLU A 611 -38.17 -3.65 -11.95
N LEU A 612 -37.02 -2.99 -12.16
CA LEU A 612 -36.35 -2.25 -11.10
C LEU A 612 -37.15 -1.00 -10.74
N ARG A 613 -37.68 -0.96 -9.52
CA ARG A 613 -38.10 0.30 -8.91
C ARG A 613 -36.88 1.20 -8.71
N ARG A 614 -37.06 2.52 -8.85
CA ARG A 614 -36.06 3.50 -8.39
C ARG A 614 -35.89 3.36 -6.88
N CYS A 615 -34.65 3.44 -6.39
CA CYS A 615 -34.32 3.22 -4.99
C CYS A 615 -35.10 4.17 -4.06
N ASP A 616 -35.73 3.61 -3.01
CA ASP A 616 -36.25 4.36 -1.88
C ASP A 616 -35.26 4.35 -0.69
N ARG A 617 -35.61 5.02 0.42
CA ARG A 617 -34.74 5.09 1.61
C ARG A 617 -34.42 3.72 2.22
N SER A 618 -35.38 2.78 2.22
CA SER A 618 -35.21 1.43 2.79
C SER A 618 -34.34 0.51 1.91
N ASP A 619 -34.18 0.80 0.62
CA ASP A 619 -33.25 0.08 -0.23
C ASP A 619 -31.78 0.26 0.20
N PHE A 620 -31.47 1.29 1.02
CA PHE A 620 -30.13 1.55 1.57
C PHE A 620 -29.88 0.93 2.95
N ASP A 621 -30.90 0.41 3.63
CA ASP A 621 -30.73 -0.33 4.89
C ASP A 621 -29.92 -1.63 4.71
N ARG A 622 -29.93 -2.16 3.47
CA ARG A 622 -29.31 -3.44 3.07
C ARG A 622 -27.78 -3.41 3.15
N ASP A 623 -27.23 -4.28 3.99
CA ASP A 623 -25.79 -4.49 4.18
C ASP A 623 -25.01 -4.97 2.95
N VAL A 624 -25.67 -5.69 2.05
CA VAL A 624 -25.03 -6.41 0.94
C VAL A 624 -25.83 -6.19 -0.33
N TRP A 625 -25.14 -5.77 -1.38
CA TRP A 625 -25.72 -5.46 -2.68
C TRP A 625 -25.40 -6.56 -3.70
N SER A 626 -26.26 -6.67 -4.72
CA SER A 626 -26.03 -7.52 -5.90
C SER A 626 -26.44 -6.76 -7.15
N GLY A 627 -25.47 -6.11 -7.78
CA GLY A 627 -25.67 -5.22 -8.92
C GLY A 627 -24.95 -5.65 -10.19
N ARG A 628 -25.25 -4.90 -11.25
CA ARG A 628 -24.66 -5.04 -12.58
C ARG A 628 -24.45 -3.68 -13.22
N TRP A 629 -23.42 -3.61 -14.03
CA TRP A 629 -23.26 -2.63 -15.08
C TRP A 629 -23.97 -3.12 -16.33
N ILE A 630 -24.72 -2.24 -16.99
CA ILE A 630 -25.36 -2.50 -18.28
C ILE A 630 -24.95 -1.38 -19.25
N ARG A 631 -24.98 -1.65 -20.56
CA ARG A 631 -24.69 -0.66 -21.59
C ARG A 631 -25.99 -0.28 -22.30
N LEU A 632 -26.37 1.01 -22.22
CA LEU A 632 -27.62 1.55 -22.79
C LEU A 632 -27.41 2.42 -24.04
N GLY A 633 -26.17 2.83 -24.30
CA GLY A 633 -25.73 3.53 -25.51
C GLY A 633 -24.30 3.10 -25.83
N LYS A 634 -23.87 3.26 -27.09
CA LYS A 634 -22.57 2.76 -27.54
C LYS A 634 -22.06 3.60 -28.70
N ASN A 635 -20.85 4.13 -28.57
CA ASN A 635 -20.10 4.80 -29.63
C ASN A 635 -18.63 4.41 -29.50
N ASP A 636 -18.21 3.34 -30.18
CA ASP A 636 -16.82 2.85 -30.11
C ASP A 636 -15.88 3.63 -31.07
N GLU A 637 -16.43 4.52 -31.92
CA GLU A 637 -15.67 5.49 -32.75
C GLU A 637 -15.30 6.77 -31.98
N CYS A 638 -15.68 6.85 -30.69
CA CYS A 638 -15.44 7.99 -29.82
C CYS A 638 -13.94 8.23 -29.54
N GLU A 639 -13.41 9.36 -30.00
CA GLU A 639 -12.10 9.84 -29.54
C GLU A 639 -12.17 10.51 -28.17
N ILE A 640 -11.15 10.26 -27.34
CA ILE A 640 -10.95 10.93 -26.05
C ILE A 640 -10.62 12.41 -26.30
N SER A 641 -11.37 13.33 -25.69
CA SER A 641 -11.14 14.77 -25.86
C SER A 641 -9.84 15.22 -25.20
N ASN A 642 -9.32 16.39 -25.56
CA ASN A 642 -7.96 16.81 -25.17
C ASN A 642 -7.78 17.06 -23.66
N ASP A 643 -8.88 17.26 -22.93
CA ASP A 643 -8.97 17.27 -21.46
C ASP A 643 -9.14 15.85 -20.85
N GLY A 644 -8.92 14.78 -21.63
CA GLY A 644 -8.92 13.39 -21.18
C GLY A 644 -10.30 12.77 -20.95
N ARG A 645 -11.35 13.40 -21.44
CA ARG A 645 -12.76 13.10 -21.12
C ARG A 645 -13.43 12.23 -22.20
N TYR A 646 -14.41 11.43 -21.78
CA TYR A 646 -15.03 10.35 -22.56
C TYR A 646 -16.47 10.70 -22.97
N ARG A 647 -16.62 11.86 -23.62
CA ARG A 647 -17.90 12.45 -24.07
C ARG A 647 -18.46 11.74 -25.31
N CYS A 648 -18.72 10.44 -25.18
CA CYS A 648 -19.00 9.56 -26.32
C CYS A 648 -20.47 9.50 -26.77
N LEU A 649 -21.41 9.92 -25.91
CA LEU A 649 -22.84 9.97 -26.22
C LEU A 649 -23.31 11.43 -26.36
N PRO A 650 -24.37 11.71 -27.14
CA PRO A 650 -24.95 13.04 -27.25
C PRO A 650 -25.37 13.61 -25.89
N ASP A 651 -25.23 14.92 -25.71
CA ASP A 651 -25.62 15.61 -24.47
C ASP A 651 -27.09 15.33 -24.11
N GLY A 652 -27.32 14.93 -22.85
CA GLY A 652 -28.65 14.59 -22.35
C GLY A 652 -29.19 13.23 -22.80
N PHE A 653 -28.36 12.33 -23.36
CA PHE A 653 -28.75 10.96 -23.73
C PHE A 653 -29.41 10.26 -22.53
N ARG A 654 -30.73 10.02 -22.64
CA ARG A 654 -31.55 9.59 -21.50
C ARG A 654 -31.31 8.13 -21.14
N CYS A 655 -31.40 7.84 -19.84
CA CYS A 655 -31.53 6.47 -19.39
C CYS A 655 -32.85 5.85 -19.89
N ARG A 656 -32.80 4.55 -20.19
CA ARG A 656 -33.97 3.73 -20.50
C ARG A 656 -34.50 3.10 -19.20
N ASN A 657 -35.79 3.28 -18.91
CA ASN A 657 -36.44 2.55 -17.81
C ASN A 657 -36.35 1.03 -18.04
N PRO A 658 -36.36 0.20 -16.98
CA PRO A 658 -36.40 0.57 -15.56
C PRO A 658 -35.01 0.84 -14.93
N TRP A 659 -33.94 0.93 -15.73
CA TRP A 659 -32.56 0.74 -15.27
C TRP A 659 -31.96 1.91 -14.48
N CYS A 660 -32.35 3.13 -14.80
CA CYS A 660 -31.98 4.37 -14.13
C CYS A 660 -32.92 5.51 -14.58
N ASP A 661 -32.82 6.65 -13.89
CA ASP A 661 -33.53 7.90 -14.19
C ASP A 661 -32.50 9.01 -14.44
N GLY A 662 -32.73 9.91 -15.40
CA GLY A 662 -31.78 10.98 -15.77
C GLY A 662 -31.02 10.75 -17.09
N ALA A 663 -29.80 11.29 -17.20
CA ALA A 663 -28.98 11.28 -18.42
C ALA A 663 -27.68 10.46 -18.22
N VAL A 664 -27.43 9.50 -19.12
CA VAL A 664 -26.27 8.59 -19.08
C VAL A 664 -25.05 9.23 -19.76
N SER A 665 -25.25 10.25 -20.61
CA SER A 665 -24.18 11.11 -21.14
C SER A 665 -23.27 11.66 -20.04
N ASP A 666 -23.88 12.06 -18.93
CA ASP A 666 -23.27 12.82 -17.85
C ASP A 666 -22.26 11.99 -17.04
N LEU A 667 -22.33 10.66 -17.15
CA LEU A 667 -21.35 9.71 -16.58
C LEU A 667 -20.05 9.63 -17.38
N GLU A 668 -20.03 10.07 -18.65
CA GLU A 668 -18.93 9.83 -19.61
C GLU A 668 -18.50 8.35 -19.74
N SER A 669 -19.44 7.45 -19.49
CA SER A 669 -19.20 6.01 -19.38
C SER A 669 -19.24 5.26 -20.71
N ASN A 670 -19.30 5.97 -21.84
CA ASN A 670 -19.68 5.43 -23.15
C ASN A 670 -20.91 4.49 -23.07
N GLY A 671 -21.90 4.92 -22.27
CA GLY A 671 -23.21 4.29 -22.09
C GLY A 671 -23.31 3.20 -21.03
N TRP A 672 -22.24 2.89 -20.28
CA TRP A 672 -22.30 2.01 -19.13
C TRP A 672 -23.00 2.68 -17.92
N VAL A 673 -23.89 1.98 -17.25
CA VAL A 673 -24.56 2.46 -16.01
C VAL A 673 -24.80 1.31 -15.05
N TYR A 674 -24.70 1.58 -13.74
CA TYR A 674 -24.86 0.58 -12.68
C TYR A 674 -26.29 0.56 -12.11
N SER A 675 -26.79 -0.62 -11.75
CA SER A 675 -28.05 -0.82 -11.03
C SER A 675 -27.96 -2.04 -10.09
N SER A 676 -28.64 -2.00 -8.94
CA SER A 676 -28.63 -3.03 -7.89
C SER A 676 -30.02 -3.71 -7.78
N HIS A 677 -30.45 -4.07 -6.57
CA HIS A 677 -31.86 -4.44 -6.29
C HIS A 677 -32.86 -3.32 -6.61
N CYS A 678 -32.37 -2.09 -6.82
CA CYS A 678 -33.13 -0.92 -7.29
C CYS A 678 -32.33 -0.15 -8.36
N SER A 679 -32.98 0.80 -9.03
CA SER A 679 -32.38 1.69 -10.02
C SER A 679 -32.07 3.07 -9.47
N PHE A 680 -30.97 3.67 -9.94
CA PHE A 680 -30.46 4.94 -9.40
C PHE A 680 -30.87 6.14 -10.27
N LYS A 681 -31.06 7.29 -9.62
CA LYS A 681 -31.15 8.58 -10.30
C LYS A 681 -29.77 9.11 -10.62
N LEU A 682 -29.54 9.47 -11.88
CA LEU A 682 -28.44 10.31 -12.33
C LEU A 682 -28.86 11.78 -12.13
N PHE A 683 -28.10 12.50 -11.32
CA PHE A 683 -28.47 13.85 -10.86
C PHE A 683 -27.93 14.92 -11.80
N SER A 684 -28.84 15.70 -12.40
CA SER A 684 -28.47 17.01 -12.93
C SER A 684 -28.03 17.93 -11.79
N GLY A 685 -27.12 18.88 -12.06
CA GLY A 685 -26.59 19.79 -11.05
C GLY A 685 -27.67 20.63 -10.34
N GLU A 686 -28.72 21.04 -11.05
CA GLU A 686 -29.91 21.67 -10.46
C GLU A 686 -30.52 20.80 -9.37
N SER A 687 -30.81 19.53 -9.69
CA SER A 687 -31.42 18.60 -8.75
C SER A 687 -30.49 18.08 -7.65
N ALA A 688 -29.17 18.23 -7.81
CA ALA A 688 -28.19 18.00 -6.77
C ALA A 688 -28.14 19.20 -5.80
N TRP A 689 -28.12 20.43 -6.32
CA TRP A 689 -28.22 21.65 -5.52
C TRP A 689 -29.54 21.73 -4.74
N ASP A 690 -30.68 21.34 -5.33
CA ASP A 690 -31.96 21.26 -4.61
C ASP A 690 -31.94 20.34 -3.38
N CYS A 691 -31.10 19.30 -3.40
CA CYS A 691 -30.91 18.39 -2.28
C CYS A 691 -29.86 18.89 -1.28
N LEU A 692 -28.71 19.36 -1.77
CA LEU A 692 -27.52 19.66 -0.97
C LEU A 692 -27.47 21.10 -0.45
N LYS A 693 -28.34 22.00 -0.92
CA LYS A 693 -28.37 23.38 -0.45
C LYS A 693 -28.66 23.46 1.05
N ASN A 694 -27.80 24.20 1.73
CA ASN A 694 -27.68 24.39 3.17
C ASN A 694 -27.32 23.12 3.98
N LYS A 695 -26.94 22.01 3.32
CA LYS A 695 -26.41 20.83 4.01
C LYS A 695 -24.93 20.98 4.38
N TRP A 696 -24.54 20.26 5.42
CA TRP A 696 -23.16 19.98 5.79
C TRP A 696 -22.85 18.48 5.65
N ILE A 697 -21.94 18.15 4.73
CA ILE A 697 -21.47 16.78 4.46
C ILE A 697 -20.07 16.61 5.06
N PHE A 698 -19.87 15.55 5.86
CA PHE A 698 -18.61 15.24 6.52
C PHE A 698 -18.05 13.90 6.06
N PHE A 699 -16.97 13.92 5.27
CA PHE A 699 -16.28 12.72 4.82
C PHE A 699 -15.16 12.35 5.80
N TRP A 700 -15.14 11.10 6.26
CA TRP A 700 -14.04 10.53 7.06
C TRP A 700 -13.65 9.17 6.48
N GLY A 701 -12.45 9.10 5.88
CA GLY A 701 -12.03 7.95 5.10
C GLY A 701 -10.70 8.14 4.40
N ASP A 702 -10.34 7.23 3.50
CA ASP A 702 -9.11 7.29 2.73
C ASP A 702 -9.13 8.30 1.56
N SER A 703 -8.07 8.32 0.75
CA SER A 703 -7.94 9.23 -0.38
C SER A 703 -8.92 8.98 -1.53
N ASN A 704 -9.71 7.90 -1.51
CA ASN A 704 -10.82 7.76 -2.46
C ASN A 704 -11.94 8.78 -2.19
N HIS A 705 -12.08 9.29 -0.96
CA HIS A 705 -13.03 10.37 -0.67
C HIS A 705 -12.61 11.70 -1.34
N VAL A 706 -11.31 11.99 -1.41
CA VAL A 706 -10.77 13.19 -2.09
C VAL A 706 -11.15 13.20 -3.57
N ASP A 707 -10.96 12.07 -4.26
CA ASP A 707 -11.30 11.92 -5.67
C ASP A 707 -12.83 12.03 -5.89
N SER A 708 -13.66 11.34 -5.10
CA SER A 708 -15.13 11.42 -5.23
C SER A 708 -15.70 12.81 -4.93
N ILE A 709 -15.14 13.56 -3.96
CA ILE A 709 -15.54 14.95 -3.70
C ILE A 709 -15.16 15.85 -4.88
N ARG A 710 -13.94 15.70 -5.41
CA ARG A 710 -13.50 16.43 -6.62
C ARG A 710 -14.46 16.17 -7.77
N ASN A 711 -14.92 14.93 -7.96
CA ASN A 711 -15.82 14.54 -9.04
C ASN A 711 -17.24 15.08 -8.84
N LEU A 712 -17.78 15.04 -7.61
CA LEU A 712 -19.04 15.70 -7.22
C LEU A 712 -19.01 17.20 -7.55
N LEU A 713 -17.93 17.89 -7.17
CA LEU A 713 -17.76 19.33 -7.41
C LEU A 713 -17.68 19.64 -8.91
N ASN A 714 -16.84 18.90 -9.66
CA ASN A 714 -16.59 19.17 -11.08
C ASN A 714 -17.78 18.86 -11.98
N PHE A 715 -18.31 17.64 -11.88
CA PHE A 715 -19.19 17.08 -12.91
C PHE A 715 -20.67 17.26 -12.58
N ILE A 716 -21.03 17.51 -11.32
CA ILE A 716 -22.43 17.64 -10.87
C ILE A 716 -22.70 19.06 -10.34
N LEU A 717 -21.93 19.55 -9.37
CA LEU A 717 -22.20 20.85 -8.74
C LEU A 717 -21.75 22.06 -9.56
N GLY A 718 -20.94 21.85 -10.60
CA GLY A 718 -20.59 22.88 -11.60
C GLY A 718 -19.33 23.68 -11.29
N HIS A 719 -18.37 23.09 -10.56
CA HIS A 719 -17.07 23.66 -10.23
C HIS A 719 -15.90 23.00 -11.01
N PRO A 720 -15.81 23.15 -12.35
CA PRO A 720 -14.76 22.54 -13.17
C PRO A 720 -13.36 23.12 -12.92
N GLU A 721 -13.25 24.26 -12.21
CA GLU A 721 -11.99 24.89 -11.81
C GLU A 721 -11.23 24.09 -10.73
N ILE A 722 -11.91 23.19 -10.02
CA ILE A 722 -11.34 22.45 -8.89
C ILE A 722 -10.60 21.21 -9.40
N GLY A 723 -9.33 21.38 -9.78
CA GLY A 723 -8.48 20.29 -10.28
C GLY A 723 -8.23 19.17 -9.26
N ALA A 724 -8.20 19.49 -7.96
CA ALA A 724 -8.08 18.57 -6.83
C ALA A 724 -8.62 19.24 -5.56
N VAL A 725 -8.92 18.45 -4.52
CA VAL A 725 -9.18 18.96 -3.16
C VAL A 725 -8.11 18.42 -2.17
N PRO A 726 -7.83 19.11 -1.05
CA PRO A 726 -6.89 18.62 -0.04
C PRO A 726 -7.34 17.33 0.64
N ARG A 727 -6.41 16.64 1.33
CA ARG A 727 -6.72 15.53 2.23
C ARG A 727 -7.54 15.98 3.44
N ARG A 728 -7.25 17.18 3.97
CA ARG A 728 -8.08 17.86 4.96
C ARG A 728 -8.48 19.26 4.54
N PHE A 729 -9.77 19.52 4.59
CA PHE A 729 -10.34 20.85 4.43
C PHE A 729 -11.75 20.89 5.03
N ASP A 730 -12.22 22.11 5.28
CA ASP A 730 -13.61 22.41 5.59
C ASP A 730 -13.98 23.68 4.83
N LEU A 731 -14.85 23.57 3.83
CA LEU A 731 -15.13 24.64 2.87
C LEU A 731 -16.62 24.70 2.54
N LYS A 732 -17.11 25.91 2.26
CA LYS A 732 -18.43 26.14 1.68
C LYS A 732 -18.30 26.43 0.19
N TYR A 733 -19.05 25.69 -0.61
CA TYR A 733 -19.18 25.89 -2.05
C TYR A 733 -20.55 26.52 -2.33
N SER A 734 -20.62 27.46 -3.27
CA SER A 734 -21.85 28.20 -3.63
C SER A 734 -22.31 27.81 -5.03
N ASN A 735 -23.61 27.61 -5.23
CA ASN A 735 -24.17 27.24 -6.53
C ASN A 735 -23.79 28.29 -7.60
N PRO A 736 -23.06 27.92 -8.68
CA PRO A 736 -22.67 28.86 -9.74
C PRO A 736 -23.84 29.57 -10.43
N LYS A 737 -25.06 29.02 -10.35
CA LYS A 737 -26.30 29.61 -10.86
C LYS A 737 -27.08 30.44 -9.82
N ASN A 738 -26.81 30.26 -8.53
CA ASN A 738 -27.52 30.93 -7.43
C ASN A 738 -26.64 31.01 -6.18
N SER A 739 -25.86 32.09 -6.03
CA SER A 739 -24.89 32.25 -4.94
C SER A 739 -25.49 32.30 -3.51
N SER A 740 -26.82 32.33 -3.37
CA SER A 740 -27.49 32.18 -2.06
C SER A 740 -27.57 30.72 -1.58
N GLU A 741 -27.43 29.74 -2.48
CA GLU A 741 -27.41 28.32 -2.15
C GLU A 741 -25.96 27.87 -1.93
N THR A 742 -25.69 27.25 -0.78
CA THR A 742 -24.35 26.78 -0.43
C THR A 742 -24.37 25.36 0.13
N VAL A 743 -23.28 24.62 0.03
CA VAL A 743 -23.07 23.33 0.71
C VAL A 743 -21.72 23.38 1.45
N ARG A 744 -21.70 22.97 2.73
CA ARG A 744 -20.45 22.80 3.49
C ARG A 744 -19.96 21.38 3.28
N ILE A 745 -18.73 21.22 2.81
CA ILE A 745 -18.07 19.92 2.72
C ILE A 745 -16.81 19.96 3.58
N THR A 746 -16.77 19.06 4.55
CA THR A 746 -15.57 18.75 5.33
C THR A 746 -15.03 17.41 4.85
N SER A 747 -13.72 17.32 4.64
CA SER A 747 -13.01 16.06 4.41
C SER A 747 -11.94 15.91 5.48
N ILE A 748 -11.96 14.79 6.21
CA ILE A 748 -10.88 14.41 7.13
C ILE A 748 -10.33 13.05 6.71
N PHE A 749 -9.17 13.06 6.05
CA PHE A 749 -8.40 11.86 5.73
C PHE A 749 -8.08 11.05 7.01
N ASN A 750 -8.56 9.81 7.06
CA ASN A 750 -8.38 8.86 8.16
C ASN A 750 -7.08 8.04 8.03
N GLY A 751 -6.44 8.04 6.86
CA GLY A 751 -5.35 7.12 6.56
C GLY A 751 -4.12 7.28 7.45
N HIS A 752 -3.95 8.43 8.09
CA HIS A 752 -2.94 8.73 9.12
C HIS A 752 -3.34 9.98 9.92
N TRP A 753 -2.97 10.11 11.20
CA TRP A 753 -3.32 11.28 12.04
C TRP A 753 -2.66 12.58 11.53
N ASN A 754 -1.45 12.52 10.98
CA ASN A 754 -0.85 13.57 10.15
C ASN A 754 -1.21 13.33 8.67
N GLU A 755 -1.83 14.30 8.00
CA GLU A 755 -2.38 14.12 6.64
C GLU A 755 -1.32 13.94 5.53
N THR A 756 -0.07 14.34 5.77
CA THR A 756 1.02 14.15 4.80
C THR A 756 1.55 12.72 4.75
N GLN A 757 1.21 11.91 5.76
CA GLN A 757 1.64 10.51 5.92
C GLN A 757 0.49 9.55 5.59
N ASN A 758 0.68 8.24 5.79
CA ASN A 758 -0.23 7.17 5.36
C ASN A 758 -0.16 5.98 6.33
N TYR A 759 -1.01 4.96 6.09
CA TYR A 759 -0.86 3.60 6.61
C TYR A 759 -1.06 3.40 8.13
N GLN A 760 -1.98 4.14 8.74
CA GLN A 760 -2.61 3.78 10.03
C GLN A 760 -4.07 3.33 9.87
N GLY A 761 -4.81 3.91 8.92
CA GLY A 761 -6.25 3.70 8.80
C GLY A 761 -6.99 4.07 10.09
N LEU A 762 -7.87 3.18 10.58
CA LEU A 762 -8.64 3.40 11.81
C LEU A 762 -7.76 3.60 13.06
N ASP A 763 -6.50 3.16 13.06
CA ASP A 763 -5.57 3.35 14.18
C ASP A 763 -5.06 4.79 14.31
N SER A 764 -5.33 5.66 13.33
CA SER A 764 -5.10 7.11 13.44
C SER A 764 -5.81 7.73 14.65
N LEU A 765 -6.92 7.12 15.10
CA LEU A 765 -7.64 7.48 16.32
C LEU A 765 -6.84 7.24 17.62
N LYS A 766 -5.65 6.62 17.57
CA LYS A 766 -4.72 6.62 18.72
C LYS A 766 -4.19 8.02 19.05
N ASP A 767 -4.06 8.90 18.06
CA ASP A 767 -3.61 10.27 18.32
C ASP A 767 -4.69 11.12 19.00
N ASP A 768 -4.33 11.70 20.13
CA ASP A 768 -5.21 12.52 20.95
C ASP A 768 -5.63 13.80 20.22
N GLY A 769 -4.69 14.45 19.52
CA GLY A 769 -4.96 15.66 18.75
C GLY A 769 -5.96 15.42 17.61
N PHE A 770 -5.84 14.28 16.93
CA PHE A 770 -6.76 13.86 15.87
C PHE A 770 -8.14 13.50 16.40
N ARG A 771 -8.25 12.88 17.58
CA ARG A 771 -9.55 12.66 18.25
C ARG A 771 -10.24 13.98 18.62
N GLU A 772 -9.52 14.96 19.15
CA GLU A 772 -10.10 16.27 19.47
C GLU A 772 -10.42 17.09 18.21
N LEU A 773 -9.60 17.01 17.15
CA LEU A 773 -9.92 17.57 15.84
C LEU A 773 -11.23 17.01 15.29
N LEU A 774 -11.40 15.68 15.28
CA LEU A 774 -12.63 15.05 14.81
C LEU A 774 -13.84 15.47 15.65
N LYS A 775 -13.72 15.46 16.99
CA LYS A 775 -14.78 15.95 17.90
C LYS A 775 -15.17 17.41 17.63
N SER A 776 -14.22 18.28 17.28
CA SER A 776 -14.45 19.73 17.18
C SER A 776 -15.62 20.08 16.26
N TYR A 777 -15.73 19.41 15.11
CA TYR A 777 -16.82 19.55 14.13
C TYR A 777 -18.20 19.09 14.63
N PHE A 778 -18.25 18.25 15.67
CA PHE A 778 -19.50 17.79 16.31
C PHE A 778 -19.82 18.56 17.61
N THR A 779 -18.88 19.37 18.08
CA THR A 779 -19.05 20.30 19.21
C THR A 779 -19.25 21.76 18.79
N GLU A 780 -19.15 22.08 17.49
CA GLU A 780 -19.28 23.45 16.98
C GLU A 780 -20.62 24.10 17.37
N GLU A 781 -20.61 25.39 17.73
CA GLU A 781 -21.83 26.13 18.11
C GLU A 781 -22.80 26.34 16.95
N THR A 782 -22.30 26.36 15.70
CA THR A 782 -23.13 26.63 14.50
C THR A 782 -24.02 25.45 14.08
N GLY A 783 -23.76 24.25 14.60
CA GLY A 783 -24.49 23.03 14.28
C GLY A 783 -23.61 21.78 14.33
N VAL A 784 -24.01 20.77 13.57
CA VAL A 784 -23.26 19.52 13.31
C VAL A 784 -23.53 19.09 11.86
N PRO A 785 -22.73 18.19 11.26
CA PRO A 785 -23.01 17.66 9.93
C PRO A 785 -24.40 17.01 9.80
N ASP A 786 -25.09 17.24 8.67
CA ASP A 786 -26.30 16.52 8.28
C ASP A 786 -26.00 15.04 8.00
N VAL A 787 -24.88 14.80 7.32
CA VAL A 787 -24.49 13.50 6.76
C VAL A 787 -23.02 13.26 7.03
N MET A 788 -22.69 12.05 7.49
CA MET A 788 -21.34 11.56 7.58
C MET A 788 -21.13 10.41 6.59
N ILE A 789 -20.02 10.43 5.85
CA ILE A 789 -19.66 9.41 4.86
C ILE A 789 -18.38 8.74 5.32
N VAL A 790 -18.44 7.43 5.57
CA VAL A 790 -17.38 6.66 6.20
C VAL A 790 -16.96 5.46 5.35
N ASN A 791 -15.66 5.20 5.27
CA ASN A 791 -15.09 3.91 4.87
C ASN A 791 -14.04 3.45 5.90
N SER A 792 -13.57 2.20 5.80
CA SER A 792 -12.36 1.79 6.54
C SER A 792 -11.14 2.44 5.89
N GLY A 793 -10.99 2.22 4.59
CA GLY A 793 -9.93 2.80 3.78
C GLY A 793 -8.76 1.84 3.53
N LEU A 794 -8.11 1.99 2.39
CA LEU A 794 -7.04 1.08 1.95
C LEU A 794 -5.84 1.02 2.93
N HIS A 795 -5.68 2.04 3.77
CA HIS A 795 -4.59 2.13 4.74
C HIS A 795 -4.66 1.08 5.85
N ASP A 796 -5.85 0.61 6.25
CA ASP A 796 -5.98 -0.51 7.19
C ASP A 796 -5.36 -1.80 6.65
N GLY A 797 -5.44 -2.00 5.33
CA GLY A 797 -4.86 -3.16 4.66
C GLY A 797 -3.34 -3.24 4.80
N VAL A 798 -2.70 -2.09 5.00
CA VAL A 798 -1.25 -1.97 5.24
C VAL A 798 -0.92 -2.03 6.72
N HIS A 799 -1.69 -1.34 7.58
CA HIS A 799 -1.36 -1.17 8.99
C HIS A 799 -1.48 -2.44 9.84
N TRP A 800 -2.62 -3.14 9.73
CA TRP A 800 -2.97 -4.13 10.74
C TRP A 800 -2.33 -5.49 10.46
N SER A 801 -1.45 -5.91 11.37
CA SER A 801 -0.68 -7.17 11.28
C SER A 801 -1.53 -8.44 11.10
N ASN A 802 -2.79 -8.43 11.57
CA ASN A 802 -3.75 -9.51 11.37
C ASN A 802 -5.19 -9.08 11.69
N LEU A 803 -6.15 -9.93 11.30
CA LEU A 803 -7.60 -9.71 11.46
C LEU A 803 -8.05 -9.43 12.90
N ARG A 804 -7.44 -10.04 13.94
CA ARG A 804 -7.81 -9.74 15.35
C ARG A 804 -7.38 -8.34 15.76
N ALA A 805 -6.21 -7.89 15.29
CA ALA A 805 -5.74 -6.54 15.54
C ALA A 805 -6.68 -5.52 14.89
N PHE A 806 -7.01 -5.72 13.60
CA PHE A 806 -8.00 -4.90 12.90
C PHE A 806 -9.36 -4.90 13.60
N THR A 807 -9.86 -6.06 14.03
CA THR A 807 -11.16 -6.18 14.74
C THR A 807 -11.21 -5.27 15.98
N LYS A 808 -10.13 -5.21 16.76
CA LYS A 808 -10.01 -4.31 17.92
C LYS A 808 -9.93 -2.84 17.50
N GLY A 809 -9.27 -2.53 16.40
CA GLY A 809 -9.25 -1.19 15.79
C GLY A 809 -10.64 -0.72 15.36
N ALA A 810 -11.33 -1.54 14.57
CA ALA A 810 -12.71 -1.31 14.11
C ALA A 810 -13.70 -1.12 15.27
N GLU A 811 -13.59 -1.93 16.33
CA GLU A 811 -14.39 -1.75 17.55
C GLU A 811 -14.05 -0.43 18.27
N THR A 812 -12.76 -0.08 18.36
CA THR A 812 -12.33 1.19 18.98
C THR A 812 -12.84 2.40 18.20
N ALA A 813 -12.80 2.35 16.86
CA ALA A 813 -13.32 3.38 15.98
C ALA A 813 -14.85 3.53 16.10
N ALA A 814 -15.59 2.42 16.12
CA ALA A 814 -17.03 2.46 16.31
C ALA A 814 -17.41 3.03 17.70
N ARG A 815 -16.71 2.62 18.78
CA ARG A 815 -16.91 3.18 20.12
C ARG A 815 -16.59 4.68 20.18
N PHE A 816 -15.54 5.14 19.49
CA PHE A 816 -15.23 6.56 19.37
C PHE A 816 -16.39 7.34 18.74
N TRP A 817 -16.93 6.89 17.60
CA TRP A 817 -18.03 7.58 16.93
C TRP A 817 -19.34 7.53 17.71
N ARG A 818 -19.65 6.43 18.41
CA ARG A 818 -20.76 6.36 19.38
C ARG A 818 -20.61 7.43 20.47
N ASN A 819 -19.43 7.55 21.09
CA ASN A 819 -19.18 8.59 22.09
C ASN A 819 -19.35 10.02 21.52
N VAL A 820 -18.90 10.27 20.28
CA VAL A 820 -19.10 11.58 19.61
C VAL A 820 -20.59 11.87 19.38
N PHE A 821 -21.36 10.91 18.87
CA PHE A 821 -22.79 11.12 18.60
C PHE A 821 -23.63 11.21 19.87
N ASP A 822 -23.24 10.53 20.95
CA ASP A 822 -23.91 10.65 22.25
C ASP A 822 -23.66 12.03 22.88
N LEU A 823 -22.49 12.66 22.63
CA LEU A 823 -22.25 14.07 22.97
C LEU A 823 -23.13 15.03 22.15
N VAL A 824 -23.32 14.79 20.85
CA VAL A 824 -24.28 15.56 20.01
C VAL A 824 -25.69 15.44 20.57
N LYS A 825 -26.12 14.23 20.91
CA LYS A 825 -27.43 13.96 21.51
C LYS A 825 -27.59 14.62 22.88
N ALA A 826 -26.54 14.67 23.70
CA ALA A 826 -26.54 15.37 24.99
C ALA A 826 -26.68 16.89 24.85
N ARG A 827 -26.29 17.48 23.71
CA ARG A 827 -26.56 18.89 23.35
C ARG A 827 -28.01 19.13 22.89
N GLY A 828 -28.86 18.09 22.82
CA GLY A 828 -30.22 18.16 22.27
C GLY A 828 -30.27 18.19 20.74
N LEU A 829 -29.16 17.88 20.06
CA LEU A 829 -29.05 17.88 18.60
C LEU A 829 -29.18 16.46 18.03
N GLN A 830 -29.61 16.38 16.77
CA GLN A 830 -29.56 15.14 16.00
C GLN A 830 -28.13 14.91 15.46
N HIS A 831 -27.62 13.68 15.57
CA HIS A 831 -26.35 13.29 14.94
C HIS A 831 -26.52 13.08 13.42
N PRO A 832 -25.46 13.14 12.59
CA PRO A 832 -25.57 12.90 11.15
C PRO A 832 -26.22 11.56 10.83
N GLU A 833 -26.85 11.49 9.66
CA GLU A 833 -27.12 10.22 8.98
C GLU A 833 -25.79 9.67 8.44
N VAL A 834 -25.47 8.40 8.73
CA VAL A 834 -24.18 7.81 8.35
C VAL A 834 -24.31 6.90 7.15
N VAL A 835 -23.69 7.29 6.04
CA VAL A 835 -23.52 6.45 4.85
C VAL A 835 -22.20 5.70 4.96
N PHE A 836 -22.27 4.39 5.17
CA PHE A 836 -21.13 3.50 5.09
C PHE A 836 -20.86 3.16 3.62
N ARG A 837 -19.81 3.76 3.05
CA ARG A 837 -19.28 3.44 1.73
C ARG A 837 -18.25 2.32 1.91
N ASN A 838 -18.42 1.20 1.21
CA ASN A 838 -17.37 0.20 1.18
C ASN A 838 -16.09 0.75 0.52
N THR A 839 -14.93 0.41 1.09
CA THR A 839 -13.61 0.69 0.48
C THR A 839 -13.56 0.06 -0.91
N ILE A 840 -12.93 0.71 -1.90
CA ILE A 840 -12.93 0.24 -3.30
C ILE A 840 -12.16 -1.09 -3.49
N ALA A 841 -12.58 -1.89 -4.49
CA ALA A 841 -11.82 -3.06 -4.93
C ALA A 841 -10.57 -2.63 -5.72
N THR A 842 -9.38 -2.81 -5.16
CA THR A 842 -8.10 -2.40 -5.78
C THR A 842 -7.80 -3.19 -7.05
N GLY A 843 -7.24 -2.53 -8.07
CA GLY A 843 -7.23 -3.02 -9.45
C GLY A 843 -5.85 -3.23 -10.09
N GLY A 844 -5.82 -3.93 -11.22
CA GLY A 844 -4.61 -4.24 -11.98
C GLY A 844 -3.52 -4.86 -11.11
N TYR A 845 -2.33 -4.23 -11.08
CA TYR A 845 -1.21 -4.66 -10.24
C TYR A 845 -1.49 -4.60 -8.72
N ALA A 846 -2.43 -3.75 -8.27
CA ALA A 846 -2.71 -3.54 -6.85
C ALA A 846 -3.50 -4.70 -6.21
N ARG A 847 -4.14 -5.56 -7.04
CA ARG A 847 -4.92 -6.72 -6.62
C ARG A 847 -4.17 -7.70 -5.72
N THR A 848 -2.83 -7.73 -5.76
CA THR A 848 -2.00 -8.64 -4.94
C THR A 848 -1.39 -7.99 -3.70
N LEU A 849 -1.51 -6.67 -3.55
CA LEU A 849 -0.81 -5.90 -2.52
C LEU A 849 -1.49 -5.96 -1.14
N ALA A 850 -0.93 -5.25 -0.15
CA ALA A 850 -1.41 -5.26 1.23
C ALA A 850 -2.92 -4.96 1.37
N PHE A 851 -3.44 -4.07 0.53
CA PHE A 851 -4.85 -3.65 0.43
C PHE A 851 -5.63 -4.35 -0.70
N ASN A 852 -5.32 -5.62 -0.96
CA ASN A 852 -6.00 -6.45 -1.96
C ASN A 852 -7.52 -6.60 -1.68
N PRO A 853 -8.33 -6.95 -2.71
CA PRO A 853 -9.77 -7.15 -2.55
C PRO A 853 -10.15 -8.15 -1.43
N SER A 854 -9.42 -9.27 -1.31
CA SER A 854 -9.70 -10.29 -0.28
C SER A 854 -9.61 -9.75 1.16
N LYS A 855 -8.61 -8.91 1.45
CA LYS A 855 -8.48 -8.25 2.75
C LYS A 855 -9.51 -7.13 2.92
N MET A 856 -9.71 -6.31 1.89
CA MET A 856 -10.60 -5.14 1.98
C MET A 856 -12.08 -5.53 2.10
N GLU A 857 -12.52 -6.65 1.49
CA GLU A 857 -13.88 -7.17 1.69
C GLU A 857 -14.11 -7.61 3.14
N VAL A 858 -13.17 -8.34 3.73
CA VAL A 858 -13.24 -8.76 5.13
C VAL A 858 -13.14 -7.57 6.09
N TYR A 859 -12.26 -6.61 5.84
CA TYR A 859 -12.08 -5.46 6.72
C TYR A 859 -13.30 -4.51 6.66
N ASN A 860 -13.84 -4.26 5.47
CA ASN A 860 -15.12 -3.57 5.28
C ASN A 860 -16.24 -4.25 6.11
N GLY A 861 -16.44 -5.56 5.94
CA GLY A 861 -17.51 -6.29 6.63
C GLY A 861 -17.38 -6.30 8.15
N VAL A 862 -16.16 -6.46 8.68
CA VAL A 862 -15.91 -6.39 10.14
C VAL A 862 -16.20 -4.99 10.66
N PHE A 863 -15.78 -3.92 9.98
CA PHE A 863 -16.03 -2.55 10.44
C PHE A 863 -17.51 -2.15 10.33
N LEU A 864 -18.20 -2.55 9.26
CA LEU A 864 -19.65 -2.41 9.11
C LEU A 864 -20.40 -3.09 10.27
N GLU A 865 -20.02 -4.33 10.63
CA GLU A 865 -20.61 -5.04 11.77
C GLU A 865 -20.42 -4.26 13.09
N LYS A 866 -19.24 -3.69 13.36
CA LYS A 866 -19.02 -2.92 14.60
C LYS A 866 -19.79 -1.60 14.61
N MET A 867 -19.90 -0.93 13.47
CA MET A 867 -20.66 0.32 13.34
C MET A 867 -22.17 0.07 13.45
N LYS A 868 -22.73 -0.97 12.81
CA LYS A 868 -24.15 -1.35 12.98
C LYS A 868 -24.45 -1.93 14.36
N GLY A 869 -23.53 -2.71 14.95
CA GLY A 869 -23.67 -3.25 16.31
C GLY A 869 -23.76 -2.17 17.40
N LEU A 870 -23.24 -0.96 17.14
CA LEU A 870 -23.42 0.23 17.98
C LEU A 870 -24.50 1.20 17.46
N GLY A 871 -25.30 0.80 16.47
CA GLY A 871 -26.41 1.59 15.91
C GLY A 871 -25.97 2.91 15.27
N LEU A 872 -24.85 2.91 14.54
CA LEU A 872 -24.27 4.13 13.95
C LEU A 872 -24.60 4.31 12.47
N VAL A 873 -24.69 3.22 11.70
CA VAL A 873 -24.92 3.27 10.24
C VAL A 873 -26.39 3.51 9.92
N SER A 874 -26.66 4.46 9.02
CA SER A 874 -27.99 4.73 8.47
C SER A 874 -28.19 4.10 7.09
N SER A 875 -27.15 4.10 6.26
CA SER A 875 -27.19 3.64 4.86
C SER A 875 -25.90 2.88 4.51
N VAL A 876 -25.96 1.87 3.64
CA VAL A 876 -24.78 1.18 3.09
C VAL A 876 -24.77 1.32 1.56
N ILE A 877 -23.59 1.58 0.96
CA ILE A 877 -23.41 1.68 -0.50
C ILE A 877 -22.13 0.97 -1.01
N ASP A 878 -22.22 0.43 -2.23
CA ASP A 878 -21.26 -0.48 -2.90
C ASP A 878 -21.07 -1.81 -2.13
N ASN A 879 -20.88 -2.91 -2.85
CA ASN A 879 -20.51 -4.22 -2.28
C ASN A 879 -19.37 -4.85 -3.11
N PHE A 880 -18.39 -4.00 -3.43
CA PHE A 880 -17.47 -4.12 -4.56
C PHE A 880 -18.14 -4.23 -5.94
N ASP A 881 -19.38 -4.67 -6.09
CA ASP A 881 -20.01 -4.92 -7.39
C ASP A 881 -20.09 -3.70 -8.33
N MET A 882 -19.90 -2.48 -7.81
CA MET A 882 -19.63 -1.29 -8.64
C MET A 882 -18.20 -1.26 -9.20
N THR A 883 -17.19 -1.58 -8.40
CA THR A 883 -15.76 -1.44 -8.75
C THR A 883 -15.15 -2.71 -9.36
N TYR A 884 -15.55 -3.89 -8.89
CA TYR A 884 -15.02 -5.21 -9.27
C TYR A 884 -15.05 -5.53 -10.78
N PRO A 885 -16.13 -5.24 -11.54
CA PRO A 885 -16.15 -5.52 -12.97
C PRO A 885 -15.16 -4.65 -13.79
N TRP A 886 -14.45 -3.74 -13.12
CA TRP A 886 -13.47 -2.81 -13.69
C TRP A 886 -12.11 -2.85 -12.95
N HIS A 887 -11.89 -3.88 -12.11
CA HIS A 887 -10.67 -4.01 -11.29
C HIS A 887 -9.59 -4.90 -11.92
N PHE A 888 -9.89 -5.71 -12.95
CA PHE A 888 -8.94 -6.71 -13.45
C PHE A 888 -7.71 -6.11 -14.16
N ASP A 889 -7.88 -4.95 -14.80
CA ASP A 889 -6.86 -4.17 -15.51
C ASP A 889 -6.68 -2.78 -14.85
N ASN A 890 -6.08 -1.81 -15.57
CA ASN A 890 -5.94 -0.42 -15.12
C ASN A 890 -6.72 0.59 -15.99
N ARG A 891 -7.60 0.17 -16.91
CA ARG A 891 -8.32 1.09 -17.82
C ARG A 891 -9.24 2.06 -17.07
N CYS A 892 -9.79 1.64 -15.93
CA CYS A 892 -10.70 2.44 -15.09
C CYS A 892 -10.11 2.82 -13.71
N ASN A 893 -8.87 2.42 -13.40
CA ASN A 893 -8.29 2.58 -12.06
C ASN A 893 -6.76 2.78 -12.09
N ASP A 894 -6.19 3.55 -11.16
CA ASP A 894 -4.74 3.74 -11.01
C ASP A 894 -4.03 2.59 -10.24
N GLY A 895 -4.80 1.58 -9.85
CA GLY A 895 -4.52 0.52 -8.89
C GLY A 895 -5.27 0.72 -7.57
N VAL A 896 -5.31 1.94 -7.06
CA VAL A 896 -5.83 2.28 -5.72
C VAL A 896 -6.92 3.36 -5.73
N HIS A 897 -7.20 3.98 -6.88
CA HIS A 897 -8.26 4.98 -7.08
C HIS A 897 -8.99 4.80 -8.41
N TYR A 898 -10.31 5.01 -8.41
CA TYR A 898 -11.16 5.05 -9.60
C TYR A 898 -11.52 6.48 -10.04
N GLY A 899 -11.49 7.47 -9.13
CA GLY A 899 -11.96 8.83 -9.39
C GLY A 899 -10.90 9.83 -9.85
N ARG A 900 -9.78 9.37 -10.43
CA ARG A 900 -8.69 10.25 -10.85
C ARG A 900 -9.13 11.29 -11.89
N ALA A 901 -8.42 12.43 -11.87
CA ALA A 901 -8.55 13.47 -12.88
C ALA A 901 -8.42 12.89 -14.30
N PRO A 902 -9.36 13.15 -15.22
CA PRO A 902 -9.21 12.75 -16.62
C PRO A 902 -7.98 13.42 -17.25
N ALA A 903 -7.24 12.65 -18.05
CA ALA A 903 -6.06 13.11 -18.78
C ALA A 903 -5.85 12.31 -20.08
N LYS A 904 -5.57 12.99 -21.20
CA LYS A 904 -5.26 12.36 -22.50
C LYS A 904 -3.79 11.92 -22.55
N MET A 905 -3.43 10.99 -21.67
CA MET A 905 -2.09 10.41 -21.52
C MET A 905 -2.15 8.88 -21.52
N ARG A 906 -1.01 8.21 -21.79
CA ARG A 906 -0.90 6.75 -21.61
C ARG A 906 -0.91 6.39 -20.13
N TRP A 907 -1.51 5.24 -19.80
CA TRP A 907 -1.66 4.74 -18.44
C TRP A 907 -0.80 3.52 -18.15
N ARG A 908 -0.99 2.88 -16.99
CA ARG A 908 -0.16 1.74 -16.52
C ARG A 908 -0.19 0.51 -17.44
N ASP A 909 -1.26 0.34 -18.21
CA ASP A 909 -1.44 -0.71 -19.22
C ASP A 909 -0.91 -0.31 -20.62
N GLY A 910 -0.37 0.91 -20.77
CA GLY A 910 0.14 1.44 -22.03
C GLY A 910 -0.91 2.12 -22.92
N GLU A 911 -2.20 1.95 -22.60
CA GLU A 911 -3.33 2.50 -23.33
C GLU A 911 -3.67 3.95 -22.92
N ILE A 912 -4.40 4.68 -23.76
CA ILE A 912 -4.72 6.10 -23.50
C ILE A 912 -5.91 6.25 -22.55
N GLY A 913 -5.76 7.11 -21.55
CA GLY A 913 -6.82 7.63 -20.68
C GLY A 913 -7.25 6.70 -19.56
N HIS A 914 -7.54 7.30 -18.40
CA HIS A 914 -8.18 6.65 -17.24
C HIS A 914 -9.70 6.88 -17.31
N GLN A 915 -10.49 5.81 -17.27
CA GLN A 915 -11.96 5.85 -17.35
C GLN A 915 -12.59 6.01 -15.95
N TYR A 916 -12.81 7.26 -15.54
CA TYR A 916 -13.25 7.63 -14.19
C TYR A 916 -14.75 7.42 -13.90
N PHE A 917 -15.54 6.96 -14.88
CA PHE A 917 -17.00 6.86 -14.76
C PHE A 917 -17.48 5.94 -13.62
N VAL A 918 -16.64 5.00 -13.18
CA VAL A 918 -16.93 4.08 -12.07
C VAL A 918 -17.12 4.85 -10.75
N ASP A 919 -16.27 5.86 -10.49
CA ASP A 919 -16.39 6.72 -9.31
C ASP A 919 -17.48 7.78 -9.49
N LEU A 920 -17.65 8.34 -10.70
CA LEU A 920 -18.75 9.29 -10.96
C LEU A 920 -20.14 8.65 -10.80
N MET A 921 -20.30 7.39 -11.20
CA MET A 921 -21.50 6.60 -10.90
C MET A 921 -21.67 6.41 -9.38
N LEU A 922 -20.59 6.15 -8.63
CA LEU A 922 -20.64 6.05 -7.17
C LEU A 922 -21.01 7.39 -6.51
N VAL A 923 -20.58 8.54 -7.06
CA VAL A 923 -21.07 9.86 -6.62
C VAL A 923 -22.59 9.99 -6.82
N HIS A 924 -23.14 9.49 -7.93
CA HIS A 924 -24.60 9.46 -8.10
C HIS A 924 -25.30 8.49 -7.14
N VAL A 925 -24.73 7.30 -6.87
CA VAL A 925 -25.26 6.37 -5.85
C VAL A 925 -25.27 7.02 -4.46
N LEU A 926 -24.18 7.71 -4.10
CA LEU A 926 -24.05 8.49 -2.87
C LEU A 926 -25.11 9.61 -2.79
N LEU A 927 -25.38 10.32 -3.89
CA LEU A 927 -26.46 11.31 -3.95
C LEU A 927 -27.84 10.65 -3.79
N ASN A 928 -28.09 9.45 -4.31
CA ASN A 928 -29.36 8.76 -4.02
C ASN A 928 -29.47 8.45 -2.52
N ALA A 929 -28.41 7.95 -1.86
CA ALA A 929 -28.40 7.67 -0.42
C ALA A 929 -28.61 8.91 0.48
N ILE A 930 -28.33 10.12 -0.04
CA ILE A 930 -28.45 11.41 0.69
C ILE A 930 -29.74 12.17 0.35
N CYS A 931 -30.26 12.00 -0.87
CA CYS A 931 -31.31 12.85 -1.43
C CYS A 931 -32.66 12.16 -1.61
N VAL A 932 -32.71 10.82 -1.53
CA VAL A 932 -33.96 10.07 -1.48
C VAL A 932 -34.57 10.24 -0.08
N ARG A 933 -35.88 10.54 -0.04
CA ARG A 933 -36.65 10.78 1.18
C ARG A 933 -37.67 9.66 1.36
#